data_AF-A0A8C2P263-F1
#
_entry.id   AF-A0A8C2P263-F1
#
_cell.length_a   1.000
_cell.length_b   1.000
_cell.length_c   1.000
_cell.angle_alpha   90.00
_cell.angle_beta   90.00
_cell.angle_gamma   90.00
#
_symmetry.space_group_name_H-M   'P 1'
#
loop_
_entity.id
_entity.type
_entity.pdbx_description
1 polymer ?
#
loop_
_entity_poly.entity_id
_entity_poly.type
_entity_poly.pdbx_seq_one_letter_code
_entity_poly.pdbx_strand_id
1 'polypeptide(L)'
;MASFVTEVLAHSGRLEKEDLGTRISRLTQRVEEIKGEVCSMISKKYSEFLPSMQSAQDLVTQVDKLSDDIGLLKSRIESEVRRDLHVSTAEFTDLKQQLERDSVVLCLLRQLQEFSTALEEYNCALAGKKYVSAAQHLEEAQKCLKLLKSRKCFDLKILKSLSMELTIQKQNILYHLGEEWQRLIVWKFPPSKDISNLESCLQTELHLCTEQSQKEEKNPVPPISSVLLAFSLLGELHTKLKSFELHTKLNQPNLTIIRFESVMTDLEHPSPTEVFAKIRLVLEVVQKQLLDLPLDADLENLKTSKITLAEMLGDMIWEDLSEYCLVYSIPTNSSKLEQYEEIIQSTEEFENALKEMRFLKGDTTDLLKYARNINSHFANKKCQDVIVAARNLMTSEIHNTVKITPASKISVPDLLCPNEDDKLQVQKVSTAQYNEVANLEPENTLDQHSFSLPTCRISESVKKLMELAYQTLLEATTSSDQWENLQKLPQLAAIHHNNCMYIAHHLLTLGHQFRLRLAPILCDGTTTFVDLVPGFRRLGTECFLAQMRAQKVELLERLSSARNFSNMDDEDSYSAASKAVRQVLHQLKRLGVVWQDVLPVNIYCKAMGTLLNTAVSEIIGRITALEDISTEDGDRLYSLCKTVVDEGPQVFAPLSEENKNKKYQEEVPVYVSKWMPFKELMMMLQASLQEIGDRWADGKGPLATAFSSSEVKALIRALFQNTERRAATLAKIK
;
A
#
# COMPACT_ATOMS: atom_id res chain seq x y z
N MET A 1 -136.75 -113.37 -15.98
CA MET A 1 -137.39 -113.06 -17.28
C MET A 1 -136.68 -111.86 -17.89
N ALA A 2 -136.54 -111.88 -19.22
CA ALA A 2 -136.56 -110.77 -20.20
C ALA A 2 -135.73 -109.50 -19.92
N SER A 3 -134.76 -109.14 -20.77
CA SER A 3 -134.86 -108.72 -22.19
C SER A 3 -135.23 -107.24 -22.36
N PHE A 4 -134.25 -106.39 -22.05
CA PHE A 4 -134.05 -104.97 -22.40
C PHE A 4 -132.63 -104.64 -21.88
N VAL A 5 -131.51 -104.73 -22.59
CA VAL A 5 -131.17 -104.56 -24.01
C VAL A 5 -131.48 -103.20 -24.56
N THR A 6 -132.58 -102.55 -24.23
CA THR A 6 -133.21 -101.88 -25.36
C THR A 6 -133.17 -100.38 -25.37
N GLU A 7 -132.62 -99.69 -24.39
CA GLU A 7 -132.43 -98.26 -24.64
C GLU A 7 -131.54 -97.66 -23.62
N VAL A 8 -131.44 -98.26 -22.41
CA VAL A 8 -130.75 -97.60 -21.32
C VAL A 8 -129.25 -97.71 -21.47
N LEU A 9 -128.70 -96.71 -22.11
CA LEU A 9 -128.67 -95.42 -21.47
C LEU A 9 -127.96 -95.55 -20.12
N ALA A 10 -127.04 -94.70 -19.85
CA ALA A 10 -126.49 -93.77 -20.76
C ALA A 10 -125.21 -93.53 -20.07
N HIS A 11 -124.20 -93.93 -20.82
CA HIS A 11 -123.08 -93.05 -20.99
C HIS A 11 -122.23 -92.92 -19.73
N SER A 12 -121.04 -93.55 -19.79
CA SER A 12 -119.72 -92.88 -19.68
C SER A 12 -118.70 -93.87 -19.07
N GLY A 13 -117.57 -94.28 -19.67
CA GLY A 13 -116.77 -93.70 -20.76
C GLY A 13 -115.78 -92.65 -20.21
N ARG A 14 -114.49 -92.52 -20.59
CA ARG A 14 -113.58 -93.14 -21.56
C ARG A 14 -112.13 -92.81 -21.13
N LEU A 15 -111.18 -93.75 -21.24
CA LEU A 15 -109.80 -93.51 -21.72
C LEU A 15 -109.04 -94.84 -21.80
N GLU A 16 -108.61 -95.14 -23.01
CA GLU A 16 -108.27 -96.46 -23.54
C GLU A 16 -106.80 -96.82 -23.30
N LYS A 17 -106.57 -98.09 -22.96
CA LYS A 17 -105.25 -98.71 -22.75
C LYS A 17 -104.42 -98.87 -24.03
N GLU A 18 -104.93 -98.49 -25.20
CA GLU A 18 -104.26 -98.68 -26.50
C GLU A 18 -103.44 -97.46 -26.98
N ASP A 19 -103.52 -96.30 -26.31
CA ASP A 19 -102.73 -95.09 -26.67
C ASP A 19 -101.43 -94.92 -25.84
N LEU A 20 -101.37 -95.52 -24.64
CA LEU A 20 -100.23 -95.39 -23.72
C LEU A 20 -99.02 -96.24 -24.15
N GLY A 21 -99.25 -97.46 -24.64
CA GLY A 21 -98.16 -98.36 -25.03
C GLY A 21 -97.33 -97.81 -26.17
N THR A 22 -97.98 -97.35 -27.25
CA THR A 22 -97.28 -96.78 -28.42
C THR A 22 -96.60 -95.43 -28.14
N ARG A 23 -97.12 -94.67 -27.16
CA ARG A 23 -96.49 -93.45 -26.64
C ARG A 23 -95.29 -93.75 -25.77
N ILE A 24 -95.37 -94.76 -24.89
CA ILE A 24 -94.25 -95.20 -24.05
C ILE A 24 -93.12 -95.73 -24.94
N SER A 25 -93.39 -96.60 -25.92
CA SER A 25 -92.35 -97.12 -26.81
C SER A 25 -91.66 -96.03 -27.64
N ARG A 26 -92.40 -95.04 -28.14
CA ARG A 26 -91.82 -93.86 -28.83
C ARG A 26 -91.00 -92.97 -27.89
N LEU A 27 -91.44 -92.81 -26.63
CA LEU A 27 -90.66 -92.10 -25.63
C LEU A 27 -89.37 -92.84 -25.30
N THR A 28 -89.41 -94.16 -25.12
CA THR A 28 -88.23 -94.98 -24.84
C THR A 28 -87.23 -94.93 -25.98
N GLN A 29 -87.69 -94.93 -27.24
CA GLN A 29 -86.81 -94.80 -28.41
C GLN A 29 -86.15 -93.42 -28.48
N ARG A 30 -86.90 -92.33 -28.19
CA ARG A 30 -86.34 -90.98 -28.07
C ARG A 30 -85.33 -90.84 -26.93
N VAL A 31 -85.56 -91.52 -25.80
CA VAL A 31 -84.63 -91.54 -24.66
C VAL A 31 -83.30 -92.17 -25.06
N GLU A 32 -83.29 -93.27 -25.82
CA GLU A 32 -82.03 -93.88 -26.26
C GLU A 32 -81.33 -93.12 -27.38
N GLU A 33 -82.06 -92.45 -28.30
CA GLU A 33 -81.44 -91.52 -29.27
C GLU A 33 -80.76 -90.34 -28.56
N ILE A 34 -81.41 -89.70 -27.59
CA ILE A 34 -80.82 -88.59 -26.80
C ILE A 34 -79.64 -89.08 -25.97
N LYS A 35 -79.73 -90.27 -25.37
CA LYS A 35 -78.61 -90.87 -24.61
C LYS A 35 -77.40 -91.12 -25.51
N GLY A 36 -77.61 -91.57 -26.75
CA GLY A 36 -76.56 -91.76 -27.76
C GLY A 36 -75.85 -90.45 -28.13
N GLU A 37 -76.60 -89.38 -28.41
CA GLU A 37 -76.04 -88.05 -28.71
C GLU A 37 -75.28 -87.46 -27.50
N VAL A 38 -75.82 -87.62 -26.28
CA VAL A 38 -75.18 -87.15 -25.04
C VAL A 38 -73.89 -87.91 -24.74
N CYS A 39 -73.86 -89.24 -24.89
CA CYS A 39 -72.63 -90.02 -24.70
C CYS A 39 -71.55 -89.67 -25.74
N SER A 40 -71.93 -89.38 -26.98
CA SER A 40 -71.01 -88.94 -28.05
C SER A 40 -70.41 -87.56 -27.74
N MET A 41 -71.24 -86.60 -27.30
CA MET A 41 -70.78 -85.25 -26.98
C MET A 41 -69.91 -85.20 -25.71
N ILE A 42 -70.23 -86.01 -24.70
CA ILE A 42 -69.43 -86.13 -23.46
C ILE A 42 -68.08 -86.78 -23.74
N SER A 43 -68.03 -87.84 -24.56
CA SER A 43 -66.77 -88.52 -24.88
C SER A 43 -65.82 -87.60 -25.64
N LYS A 44 -66.34 -86.78 -26.57
CA LYS A 44 -65.54 -85.83 -27.36
C LYS A 44 -64.97 -84.68 -26.51
N LYS A 45 -65.67 -84.28 -25.44
CA LYS A 45 -65.22 -83.21 -24.53
C LYS A 45 -64.21 -83.69 -23.47
N TYR A 46 -64.24 -84.96 -23.08
CA TYR A 46 -63.34 -85.51 -22.06
C TYR A 46 -61.98 -86.00 -22.60
N SER A 47 -61.86 -86.29 -23.90
CA SER A 47 -60.59 -86.73 -24.50
C SER A 47 -59.55 -85.63 -24.67
N GLU A 48 -59.94 -84.35 -24.71
CA GLU A 48 -59.01 -83.21 -24.95
C GLU A 48 -58.53 -82.49 -23.67
N PHE A 49 -59.16 -82.72 -22.51
CA PHE A 49 -58.84 -81.99 -21.27
C PHE A 49 -57.60 -82.53 -20.53
N LEU A 50 -57.39 -83.86 -20.55
CA LEU A 50 -56.25 -84.50 -19.87
C LEU A 50 -54.87 -84.06 -20.39
N PRO A 51 -54.63 -83.96 -21.72
CA PRO A 51 -53.37 -83.47 -22.26
C PRO A 51 -53.10 -82.00 -21.95
N SER A 52 -54.15 -81.16 -21.95
CA SER A 52 -54.05 -79.72 -21.66
C SER A 52 -53.65 -79.45 -20.21
N MET A 53 -54.19 -80.18 -19.23
CA MET A 53 -53.86 -79.98 -17.82
C MET A 53 -52.43 -80.45 -17.50
N GLN A 54 -51.99 -81.58 -18.08
CA GLN A 54 -50.61 -82.04 -17.96
C GLN A 54 -49.63 -81.05 -18.59
N SER A 55 -49.95 -80.50 -19.77
CA SER A 55 -49.10 -79.50 -20.43
C SER A 55 -48.98 -78.20 -19.62
N ALA A 56 -50.05 -77.77 -18.93
CA ALA A 56 -50.01 -76.60 -18.05
C ALA A 56 -49.18 -76.86 -16.77
N GLN A 57 -49.31 -78.06 -16.18
CA GLN A 57 -48.50 -78.45 -15.01
C GLN A 57 -47.01 -78.57 -15.38
N ASP A 58 -46.72 -79.10 -16.57
CA ASP A 58 -45.35 -79.18 -17.11
C ASP A 58 -44.81 -77.77 -17.39
N LEU A 59 -45.63 -76.83 -17.86
CA LEU A 59 -45.20 -75.44 -18.05
C LEU A 59 -44.91 -74.73 -16.72
N VAL A 60 -45.74 -74.93 -15.70
CA VAL A 60 -45.51 -74.34 -14.37
C VAL A 60 -44.21 -74.88 -13.76
N THR A 61 -44.01 -76.20 -13.82
CA THR A 61 -42.75 -76.80 -13.34
C THR A 61 -41.53 -76.35 -14.15
N GLN A 62 -41.68 -76.09 -15.45
CA GLN A 62 -40.62 -75.49 -16.26
C GLN A 62 -40.33 -74.05 -15.87
N VAL A 63 -41.36 -73.23 -15.59
CA VAL A 63 -41.20 -71.84 -15.15
C VAL A 63 -40.55 -71.77 -13.77
N ASP A 64 -40.95 -72.62 -12.84
CA ASP A 64 -40.33 -72.69 -11.50
C ASP A 64 -38.86 -73.11 -11.60
N LYS A 65 -38.55 -74.12 -12.44
CA LYS A 65 -37.15 -74.49 -12.74
C LYS A 65 -36.35 -73.34 -13.33
N LEU A 66 -36.93 -72.59 -14.27
CA LEU A 66 -36.25 -71.47 -14.92
C LEU A 66 -36.04 -70.32 -13.94
N SER A 67 -36.97 -70.09 -13.01
CA SER A 67 -36.83 -69.14 -11.91
C SER A 67 -35.72 -69.55 -10.93
N ASP A 68 -35.66 -70.83 -10.57
CA ASP A 68 -34.59 -71.38 -9.73
C ASP A 68 -33.22 -71.31 -10.42
N ASP A 69 -33.15 -71.62 -11.71
CA ASP A 69 -31.93 -71.52 -12.52
C ASP A 69 -31.47 -70.05 -12.65
N ILE A 70 -32.39 -69.09 -12.79
CA ILE A 70 -32.08 -67.65 -12.77
C ILE A 70 -31.61 -67.22 -11.37
N GLY A 71 -32.23 -67.72 -10.30
CA GLY A 71 -31.81 -67.46 -8.93
C GLY A 71 -30.40 -67.98 -8.64
N LEU A 72 -30.11 -69.20 -9.09
CA LEU A 72 -28.78 -69.82 -9.06
C LEU A 72 -27.77 -69.01 -9.88
N LEU A 73 -28.13 -68.61 -11.11
CA LEU A 73 -27.26 -67.79 -11.96
C LEU A 73 -26.97 -66.43 -11.33
N LYS A 74 -27.98 -65.78 -10.74
CA LYS A 74 -27.83 -64.50 -10.03
C LYS A 74 -26.90 -64.66 -8.81
N SER A 75 -27.09 -65.71 -8.02
CA SER A 75 -26.21 -66.01 -6.87
C SER A 75 -24.77 -66.27 -7.31
N ARG A 76 -24.59 -66.97 -8.45
CA ARG A 76 -23.29 -67.31 -9.01
C ARG A 76 -22.57 -66.10 -9.63
N ILE A 77 -23.30 -65.19 -10.26
CA ILE A 77 -22.77 -63.90 -10.69
C ILE A 77 -22.37 -63.05 -9.48
N GLU A 78 -23.20 -63.00 -8.42
CA GLU A 78 -22.84 -62.24 -7.21
C GLU A 78 -21.68 -62.84 -6.41
N SER A 79 -21.46 -64.16 -6.45
CA SER A 79 -20.40 -64.84 -5.69
C SER A 79 -19.12 -65.09 -6.48
N GLU A 80 -19.18 -65.52 -7.76
CA GLU A 80 -18.00 -65.80 -8.59
C GLU A 80 -17.51 -64.53 -9.30
N VAL A 81 -18.39 -63.78 -9.99
CA VAL A 81 -17.93 -62.58 -10.72
C VAL A 81 -17.47 -61.50 -9.76
N ARG A 82 -18.20 -61.23 -8.65
CA ARG A 82 -17.77 -60.21 -7.68
C ARG A 82 -16.46 -60.61 -6.97
N ARG A 83 -16.22 -61.90 -6.69
CA ARG A 83 -14.98 -62.42 -6.07
C ARG A 83 -13.81 -62.42 -7.05
N ASP A 84 -13.99 -62.90 -8.27
CA ASP A 84 -12.92 -62.91 -9.28
C ASP A 84 -12.61 -61.49 -9.77
N LEU A 85 -13.60 -60.58 -9.87
CA LEU A 85 -13.33 -59.16 -10.12
C LEU A 85 -12.58 -58.53 -8.94
N HIS A 86 -12.90 -58.87 -7.69
CA HIS A 86 -12.17 -58.37 -6.51
C HIS A 86 -10.75 -58.93 -6.43
N VAL A 87 -10.55 -60.22 -6.76
CA VAL A 87 -9.24 -60.89 -6.78
C VAL A 87 -8.39 -60.35 -7.92
N SER A 88 -8.92 -60.24 -9.15
CA SER A 88 -8.20 -59.61 -10.26
C SER A 88 -7.98 -58.12 -10.04
N THR A 89 -8.90 -57.40 -9.38
CA THR A 89 -8.64 -56.00 -8.98
C THR A 89 -7.55 -55.93 -7.91
N ALA A 90 -7.53 -56.86 -6.95
CA ALA A 90 -6.48 -56.97 -5.93
C ALA A 90 -5.11 -57.30 -6.56
N GLU A 91 -5.05 -58.30 -7.44
CA GLU A 91 -3.84 -58.67 -8.20
C GLU A 91 -3.38 -57.53 -9.12
N PHE A 92 -4.31 -56.82 -9.78
CA PHE A 92 -3.98 -55.64 -10.58
C PHE A 92 -3.50 -54.47 -9.72
N THR A 93 -4.09 -54.27 -8.52
CA THR A 93 -3.58 -53.27 -7.58
C THR A 93 -2.22 -53.66 -7.01
N ASP A 94 -1.95 -54.94 -6.79
CA ASP A 94 -0.64 -55.43 -6.35
C ASP A 94 0.40 -55.30 -7.47
N LEU A 95 0.06 -55.65 -8.70
CA LEU A 95 0.91 -55.43 -9.89
C LEU A 95 1.15 -53.94 -10.14
N LYS A 96 0.12 -53.09 -9.96
CA LYS A 96 0.26 -51.64 -10.07
C LYS A 96 1.15 -51.08 -8.97
N GLN A 97 0.95 -51.49 -7.72
CA GLN A 97 1.82 -51.09 -6.61
C GLN A 97 3.25 -51.60 -6.81
N GLN A 98 3.43 -52.81 -7.34
CA GLN A 98 4.73 -53.36 -7.67
C GLN A 98 5.40 -52.56 -8.79
N LEU A 99 4.67 -52.21 -9.85
CA LEU A 99 5.15 -51.36 -10.93
C LEU A 99 5.50 -49.94 -10.44
N GLU A 100 4.71 -49.37 -9.53
CA GLU A 100 5.01 -48.09 -8.89
C GLU A 100 6.28 -48.18 -8.04
N ARG A 101 6.47 -49.25 -7.27
CA ARG A 101 7.72 -49.50 -6.51
C ARG A 101 8.92 -49.63 -7.45
N ASP A 102 8.81 -50.44 -8.50
CA ASP A 102 9.88 -50.68 -9.46
C ASP A 102 10.21 -49.41 -10.26
N SER A 103 9.20 -48.59 -10.60
CA SER A 103 9.39 -47.28 -11.23
C SER A 103 10.16 -46.30 -10.32
N VAL A 104 9.83 -46.26 -9.03
CA VAL A 104 10.57 -45.47 -8.04
C VAL A 104 12.02 -45.95 -7.94
N VAL A 105 12.25 -47.26 -7.88
CA VAL A 105 13.60 -47.85 -7.84
C VAL A 105 14.39 -47.50 -9.11
N LEU A 106 13.80 -47.62 -10.30
CA LEU A 106 14.44 -47.25 -11.56
C LEU A 106 14.79 -45.75 -11.61
N CYS A 107 13.90 -44.88 -11.13
CA CYS A 107 14.18 -43.46 -11.05
C CYS A 107 15.33 -43.15 -10.07
N LEU A 108 15.42 -43.88 -8.95
CA LEU A 108 16.53 -43.76 -8.00
C LEU A 108 17.86 -44.25 -8.59
N LEU A 109 17.84 -45.37 -9.31
CA LEU A 109 19.03 -45.89 -10.00
C LEU A 109 19.54 -44.92 -11.07
N ARG A 110 18.63 -44.28 -11.80
CA ARG A 110 18.97 -43.25 -12.79
C ARG A 110 19.62 -42.03 -12.14
N GLN A 111 19.09 -41.56 -11.01
CA GLN A 111 19.67 -40.44 -10.27
C GLN A 111 21.04 -40.77 -9.66
N LEU A 112 21.26 -42.02 -9.23
CA LEU A 112 22.57 -42.50 -8.80
C LEU A 112 23.57 -42.56 -9.96
N GLN A 113 23.12 -42.98 -11.15
CA GLN A 113 23.92 -42.99 -12.36
C GLN A 113 24.30 -41.57 -12.79
N GLU A 114 23.35 -40.63 -12.80
CA GLU A 114 23.61 -39.21 -13.09
C GLU A 114 24.63 -38.62 -12.10
N PHE A 115 24.52 -38.98 -10.82
CA PHE A 115 25.50 -38.60 -9.79
C PHE A 115 26.90 -39.18 -10.07
N SER A 116 27.01 -40.46 -10.40
CA SER A 116 28.33 -41.07 -10.71
C SER A 116 28.95 -40.49 -11.97
N THR A 117 28.15 -40.27 -13.02
CA THR A 117 28.62 -39.67 -14.28
C THR A 117 29.11 -38.25 -14.04
N ALA A 118 28.38 -37.44 -13.27
CA ALA A 118 28.84 -36.09 -12.91
C ALA A 118 30.17 -36.11 -12.12
N LEU A 119 30.39 -37.10 -11.24
CA LEU A 119 31.66 -37.26 -10.54
C LEU A 119 32.81 -37.73 -11.46
N GLU A 120 32.54 -38.60 -12.43
CA GLU A 120 33.51 -39.02 -13.43
C GLU A 120 33.93 -37.85 -14.34
N GLU A 121 32.96 -37.06 -14.81
CA GLU A 121 33.20 -35.85 -15.60
C GLU A 121 33.94 -34.78 -14.80
N TYR A 122 33.60 -34.60 -13.52
CA TYR A 122 34.36 -33.77 -12.58
C TYR A 122 35.83 -34.21 -12.49
N ASN A 123 36.09 -35.51 -12.29
CA ASN A 123 37.46 -36.02 -12.16
C ASN A 123 38.26 -35.83 -13.46
N CYS A 124 37.63 -36.03 -14.62
CA CYS A 124 38.22 -35.76 -15.93
C CYS A 124 38.56 -34.27 -16.11
N ALA A 125 37.63 -33.38 -15.74
CA ALA A 125 37.81 -31.93 -15.84
C ALA A 125 38.90 -31.41 -14.87
N LEU A 126 38.96 -31.97 -13.66
CA LEU A 126 39.98 -31.65 -12.67
C LEU A 126 41.37 -32.08 -13.15
N ALA A 127 41.51 -33.28 -13.71
CA ALA A 127 42.77 -33.76 -14.29
C ALA A 127 43.25 -32.86 -15.45
N GLY A 128 42.31 -32.31 -16.22
CA GLY A 128 42.57 -31.34 -17.28
C GLY A 128 42.75 -29.88 -16.83
N LYS A 129 42.79 -29.60 -15.52
CA LYS A 129 42.82 -28.25 -14.93
C LYS A 129 41.69 -27.31 -15.40
N LYS A 130 40.58 -27.87 -15.88
CA LYS A 130 39.39 -27.10 -16.29
C LYS A 130 38.49 -26.84 -15.08
N TYR A 131 38.92 -25.92 -14.22
CA TYR A 131 38.29 -25.71 -12.92
C TYR A 131 36.82 -25.25 -12.97
N VAL A 132 36.43 -24.46 -13.97
CA VAL A 132 35.04 -24.00 -14.13
C VAL A 132 34.13 -25.18 -14.46
N SER A 133 34.50 -26.01 -15.44
CA SER A 133 33.75 -27.22 -15.80
C SER A 133 33.70 -28.21 -14.63
N ALA A 134 34.82 -28.40 -13.91
CA ALA A 134 34.85 -29.24 -12.72
C ALA A 134 33.86 -28.73 -11.63
N ALA A 135 33.86 -27.42 -11.35
CA ALA A 135 32.92 -26.84 -10.39
C ALA A 135 31.45 -27.01 -10.82
N GLN A 136 31.13 -26.89 -12.11
CA GLN A 136 29.79 -27.12 -12.66
C GLN A 136 29.32 -28.56 -12.47
N HIS A 137 30.14 -29.55 -12.84
CA HIS A 137 29.82 -30.97 -12.66
C HIS A 137 29.66 -31.34 -11.17
N LEU A 138 30.43 -30.71 -10.28
CA LEU A 138 30.26 -30.88 -8.83
C LEU A 138 28.94 -30.28 -8.32
N GLU A 139 28.52 -29.13 -8.86
CA GLU A 139 27.21 -28.52 -8.56
C GLU A 139 26.04 -29.38 -9.06
N GLU A 140 26.16 -29.98 -10.25
CA GLU A 140 25.21 -30.95 -10.80
C GLU A 140 25.10 -32.20 -9.93
N ALA A 141 26.23 -32.76 -9.48
CA ALA A 141 26.24 -33.85 -8.51
C ALA A 141 25.54 -33.46 -7.19
N GLN A 142 25.72 -32.21 -6.72
CA GLN A 142 25.05 -31.69 -5.54
C GLN A 142 23.53 -31.53 -5.73
N LYS A 143 23.07 -31.09 -6.91
CA LYS A 143 21.65 -31.03 -7.27
C LYS A 143 21.03 -32.43 -7.29
N CYS A 144 21.71 -33.42 -7.88
CA CYS A 144 21.28 -34.82 -7.87
C CYS A 144 21.15 -35.36 -6.44
N LEU A 145 22.12 -35.06 -5.57
CA LEU A 145 22.08 -35.47 -4.16
C LEU A 145 20.93 -34.79 -3.37
N LYS A 146 20.60 -33.52 -3.66
CA LYS A 146 19.45 -32.84 -3.04
C LYS A 146 18.13 -33.51 -3.44
N LEU A 147 17.98 -33.88 -4.71
CA LEU A 147 16.81 -34.63 -5.19
C LEU A 147 16.71 -36.00 -4.51
N LEU A 148 17.82 -36.72 -4.33
CA LEU A 148 17.87 -37.99 -3.61
C LEU A 148 17.50 -37.82 -2.12
N LYS A 149 17.97 -36.77 -1.44
CA LYS A 149 17.63 -36.46 -0.03
C LYS A 149 16.16 -36.12 0.19
N SER A 150 15.50 -35.51 -0.79
CA SER A 150 14.07 -35.15 -0.69
C SER A 150 13.14 -36.36 -0.67
N ARG A 151 13.62 -37.53 -1.13
CA ARG A 151 12.86 -38.78 -1.18
C ARG A 151 13.10 -39.58 0.09
N LYS A 152 12.02 -39.86 0.85
CA LYS A 152 12.05 -40.54 2.17
C LYS A 152 12.50 -42.02 2.15
N CYS A 153 12.94 -42.57 1.01
CA CYS A 153 13.07 -44.02 0.78
C CYS A 153 14.51 -44.54 0.74
N PHE A 154 15.52 -43.75 1.12
CA PHE A 154 16.93 -44.13 0.98
C PHE A 154 17.55 -44.60 2.30
N ASP A 155 18.44 -45.59 2.22
CA ASP A 155 19.28 -45.98 3.35
C ASP A 155 20.19 -44.80 3.72
N LEU A 156 20.04 -44.33 4.97
CA LEU A 156 20.83 -43.27 5.57
C LEU A 156 22.33 -43.54 5.41
N LYS A 157 22.76 -44.81 5.33
CA LYS A 157 24.17 -45.18 5.14
C LYS A 157 24.70 -44.80 3.76
N ILE A 158 23.95 -45.06 2.69
CA ILE A 158 24.38 -44.73 1.32
C ILE A 158 24.32 -43.22 1.10
N LEU A 159 23.28 -42.54 1.58
CA LEU A 159 23.22 -41.07 1.54
C LEU A 159 24.39 -40.43 2.30
N LYS A 160 24.78 -40.99 3.45
CA LYS A 160 25.96 -40.56 4.20
C LYS A 160 27.24 -40.77 3.38
N SER A 161 27.43 -41.95 2.79
CA SER A 161 28.59 -42.23 1.93
C SER A 161 28.69 -41.29 0.73
N LEU A 162 27.59 -41.06 0.00
CA LEU A 162 27.56 -40.13 -1.15
C LEU A 162 27.79 -38.68 -0.71
N SER A 163 27.25 -38.29 0.45
CA SER A 163 27.51 -36.95 1.00
C SER A 163 28.95 -36.76 1.45
N MET A 164 29.57 -37.81 1.99
CA MET A 164 30.98 -37.82 2.37
C MET A 164 31.84 -37.72 1.12
N GLU A 165 31.53 -38.49 0.08
CA GLU A 165 32.25 -38.43 -1.20
C GLU A 165 32.15 -37.04 -1.83
N LEU A 166 30.97 -36.43 -1.88
CA LEU A 166 30.81 -35.05 -2.39
C LEU A 166 31.63 -34.06 -1.54
N THR A 167 31.66 -34.24 -0.22
CA THR A 167 32.48 -33.39 0.67
C THR A 167 33.97 -33.56 0.39
N ILE A 168 34.44 -34.80 0.18
CA ILE A 168 35.82 -35.10 -0.19
C ILE A 168 36.17 -34.45 -1.53
N GLN A 169 35.32 -34.61 -2.55
CA GLN A 169 35.57 -34.01 -3.87
C GLN A 169 35.50 -32.49 -3.83
N LYS A 170 34.58 -31.90 -3.05
CA LYS A 170 34.58 -30.45 -2.79
C LYS A 170 35.91 -30.00 -2.16
N GLN A 171 36.43 -30.74 -1.18
CA GLN A 171 37.71 -30.40 -0.56
C GLN A 171 38.89 -30.57 -1.52
N ASN A 172 38.82 -31.56 -2.40
CA ASN A 172 39.82 -31.84 -3.43
C ASN A 172 39.95 -30.70 -4.44
N ILE A 173 38.84 -30.24 -5.03
CA ILE A 173 38.87 -29.07 -5.93
C ILE A 173 39.30 -27.80 -5.18
N LEU A 174 38.89 -27.61 -3.92
CA LEU A 174 39.31 -26.46 -3.10
C LEU A 174 40.81 -26.48 -2.79
N TYR A 175 41.41 -27.65 -2.64
CA TYR A 175 42.86 -27.81 -2.48
C TYR A 175 43.59 -27.34 -3.74
N HIS A 176 43.22 -27.86 -4.91
CA HIS A 176 43.82 -27.48 -6.18
C HIS A 176 43.59 -26.01 -6.54
N LEU A 177 42.38 -25.50 -6.33
CA LEU A 177 42.06 -24.08 -6.47
C LEU A 177 42.85 -23.22 -5.49
N GLY A 178 43.10 -23.72 -4.27
CA GLY A 178 43.90 -23.04 -3.25
C GLY A 178 45.38 -22.93 -3.63
N GLU A 179 45.96 -23.97 -4.24
CA GLU A 179 47.33 -23.93 -4.77
C GLU A 179 47.45 -22.94 -5.93
N GLU A 180 46.51 -22.98 -6.87
CA GLU A 180 46.49 -22.05 -8.01
C GLU A 180 46.20 -20.60 -7.57
N TRP A 181 45.36 -20.41 -6.55
CA TRP A 181 45.12 -19.13 -5.92
C TRP A 181 46.41 -18.53 -5.33
N GLN A 182 47.16 -19.30 -4.54
CA GLN A 182 48.43 -18.87 -3.96
C GLN A 182 49.50 -18.58 -5.02
N ARG A 183 49.41 -19.22 -6.20
CA ARG A 183 50.32 -18.99 -7.32
C ARG A 183 49.98 -17.71 -8.10
N LEU A 184 48.71 -17.37 -8.19
CA LEU A 184 48.20 -16.29 -9.06
C LEU A 184 47.99 -14.96 -8.34
N ILE A 185 47.65 -14.99 -7.06
CA ILE A 185 47.31 -13.83 -6.24
C ILE A 185 48.12 -13.89 -4.93
N VAL A 186 49.05 -12.96 -4.77
CA VAL A 186 49.90 -12.87 -3.57
C VAL A 186 49.77 -11.48 -2.95
N TRP A 187 49.54 -11.40 -1.65
CA TRP A 187 49.69 -10.15 -0.91
C TRP A 187 51.05 -10.12 -0.23
N LYS A 188 51.82 -9.03 -0.41
CA LYS A 188 52.99 -8.77 0.41
C LYS A 188 52.61 -7.81 1.53
N PHE A 189 52.69 -8.30 2.76
CA PHE A 189 52.55 -7.51 3.98
C PHE A 189 53.94 -7.14 4.52
N PRO A 190 54.10 -6.00 5.21
CA PRO A 190 55.34 -5.69 5.93
C PRO A 190 55.63 -6.70 7.06
N PRO A 191 56.91 -6.84 7.48
CA PRO A 191 57.35 -7.95 8.34
C PRO A 191 56.87 -7.92 9.80
N SER A 192 56.20 -6.85 10.26
CA SER A 192 55.70 -6.75 11.64
C SER A 192 54.26 -7.24 11.77
N LYS A 193 54.00 -8.11 12.75
CA LYS A 193 52.69 -8.73 13.05
C LYS A 193 51.66 -7.80 13.70
N ASP A 194 51.94 -6.50 13.84
CA ASP A 194 51.04 -5.56 14.50
C ASP A 194 50.13 -4.87 13.46
N ILE A 195 49.01 -5.52 13.17
CA ILE A 195 47.94 -5.03 12.27
C ILE A 195 47.19 -3.82 12.87
N SER A 196 47.55 -3.38 14.09
CA SER A 196 46.89 -2.28 14.79
C SER A 196 47.40 -0.88 14.41
N ASN A 197 48.53 -0.76 13.71
CA ASN A 197 49.04 0.54 13.26
C ASN A 197 48.61 0.82 11.83
N LEU A 198 47.84 1.90 11.63
CA LEU A 198 47.32 2.35 10.33
C LEU A 198 48.43 2.47 9.27
N GLU A 199 49.66 2.81 9.66
CA GLU A 199 50.85 2.87 8.78
C GLU A 199 51.31 1.52 8.20
N SER A 200 51.02 0.40 8.87
CA SER A 200 51.42 -0.95 8.44
C SER A 200 50.53 -1.50 7.33
N CYS A 201 49.24 -1.15 7.34
CA CYS A 201 48.30 -1.44 6.25
C CYS A 201 48.64 -0.67 4.96
N LEU A 202 49.39 0.44 5.06
CA LEU A 202 49.77 1.28 3.92
C LEU A 202 50.94 0.73 3.09
N GLN A 203 51.52 -0.40 3.49
CA GLN A 203 52.60 -1.09 2.76
C GLN A 203 52.14 -2.40 2.12
N THR A 204 50.83 -2.65 2.05
CA THR A 204 50.28 -3.87 1.43
C THR A 204 50.33 -3.77 -0.09
N GLU A 205 51.03 -4.70 -0.72
CA GLU A 205 51.08 -4.81 -2.17
C GLU A 205 50.28 -6.03 -2.64
N LEU A 206 49.40 -5.84 -3.63
CA LEU A 206 48.70 -6.93 -4.32
C LEU A 206 49.47 -7.29 -5.59
N HIS A 207 49.92 -8.53 -5.66
CA HIS A 207 50.74 -9.08 -6.73
C HIS A 207 49.85 -9.99 -7.61
N LEU A 208 49.56 -9.56 -8.84
CA LEU A 208 48.75 -10.31 -9.82
C LEU A 208 49.66 -10.87 -10.94
N CYS A 209 49.70 -12.19 -11.09
CA CYS A 209 50.45 -12.87 -12.16
C CYS A 209 49.59 -12.96 -13.44
N THR A 210 49.82 -12.12 -14.44
CA THR A 210 48.94 -11.98 -15.62
C THR A 210 49.47 -12.49 -16.97
N GLU A 211 50.74 -12.90 -17.14
CA GLU A 211 51.23 -13.35 -18.46
C GLU A 211 51.50 -14.86 -18.60
N GLN A 212 51.02 -15.40 -19.72
CA GLN A 212 51.32 -16.72 -20.26
C GLN A 212 52.76 -16.74 -20.77
N SER A 213 53.67 -17.39 -20.04
CA SER A 213 55.03 -17.60 -20.53
C SER A 213 55.01 -18.46 -21.80
N GLN A 214 55.51 -17.91 -22.91
CA GLN A 214 55.78 -18.60 -24.19
C GLN A 214 56.91 -19.66 -24.09
N LYS A 215 56.94 -20.45 -23.03
CA LYS A 215 57.81 -21.63 -22.93
C LYS A 215 56.93 -22.84 -22.75
N GLU A 216 57.16 -23.81 -23.64
CA GLU A 216 56.48 -25.10 -23.74
C GLU A 216 56.46 -25.88 -22.41
N GLU A 217 55.56 -25.51 -21.50
CA GLU A 217 55.06 -26.43 -20.49
C GLU A 217 53.78 -27.05 -21.04
N LYS A 218 53.72 -28.39 -21.06
CA LYS A 218 52.66 -29.20 -21.66
C LYS A 218 51.24 -28.99 -21.08
N ASN A 219 51.05 -28.06 -20.14
CA ASN A 219 49.77 -27.77 -19.51
C ASN A 219 49.53 -26.24 -19.46
N PRO A 220 48.47 -25.71 -20.09
CA PRO A 220 48.16 -24.28 -20.02
C PRO A 220 47.82 -23.87 -18.58
N VAL A 221 48.40 -22.76 -18.13
CA VAL A 221 48.04 -22.15 -16.83
C VAL A 221 46.64 -21.54 -16.95
N PRO A 222 45.69 -21.91 -16.08
CA PRO A 222 44.34 -21.36 -16.13
C PRO A 222 44.34 -19.86 -15.77
N PRO A 223 43.54 -19.03 -16.46
CA PRO A 223 43.45 -17.60 -16.17
C PRO A 223 42.85 -17.37 -14.78
N ILE A 224 43.23 -16.28 -14.11
CA ILE A 224 42.75 -15.89 -12.77
C ILE A 224 41.22 -15.86 -12.70
N SER A 225 40.57 -15.40 -13.78
CA SER A 225 39.11 -15.37 -13.92
C SER A 225 38.48 -16.76 -13.79
N SER A 226 39.12 -17.82 -14.32
CA SER A 226 38.61 -19.19 -14.21
C SER A 226 38.68 -19.75 -12.79
N VAL A 227 39.70 -19.36 -12.02
CA VAL A 227 39.86 -19.73 -10.61
C VAL A 227 38.84 -18.99 -9.74
N LEU A 228 38.65 -17.68 -9.99
CA LEU A 228 37.63 -16.86 -9.31
C LEU A 228 36.20 -17.35 -9.60
N LEU A 229 35.88 -17.68 -10.86
CA LEU A 229 34.59 -18.24 -11.25
C LEU A 229 34.36 -19.61 -10.62
N ALA A 230 35.38 -20.47 -10.53
CA ALA A 230 35.27 -21.76 -9.86
C ALA A 230 35.01 -21.60 -8.35
N PHE A 231 35.70 -20.69 -7.65
CA PHE A 231 35.41 -20.37 -6.25
C PHE A 231 34.00 -19.80 -6.04
N SER A 232 33.52 -18.99 -6.99
CA SER A 232 32.15 -18.46 -7.01
C SER A 232 31.12 -19.58 -7.09
N LEU A 233 31.24 -20.48 -8.07
CA LEU A 233 30.32 -21.61 -8.26
C LEU A 233 30.29 -22.56 -7.04
N LEU A 234 31.40 -22.68 -6.32
CA LEU A 234 31.50 -23.48 -5.09
C LEU A 234 30.99 -22.78 -3.83
N GLY A 235 30.67 -21.47 -3.90
CA GLY A 235 30.21 -20.65 -2.79
C GLY A 235 31.29 -20.30 -1.74
N GLU A 236 32.57 -20.51 -2.07
CA GLU A 236 33.71 -20.33 -1.15
C GLU A 236 34.54 -19.06 -1.47
N LEU A 237 34.11 -18.27 -2.45
CA LEU A 237 34.79 -17.01 -2.79
C LEU A 237 34.77 -16.02 -1.61
N HIS A 238 33.63 -15.90 -0.93
CA HIS A 238 33.46 -15.00 0.21
C HIS A 238 34.32 -15.41 1.43
N THR A 239 34.41 -16.72 1.72
CA THR A 239 35.27 -17.23 2.81
C THR A 239 36.74 -17.04 2.49
N LYS A 240 37.14 -17.26 1.23
CA LYS A 240 38.49 -16.99 0.77
C LYS A 240 38.83 -15.52 0.87
N LEU A 241 37.96 -14.60 0.39
CA LEU A 241 38.05 -13.14 0.50
C LEU A 241 38.15 -12.61 1.94
N LYS A 242 37.44 -13.22 2.90
CA LYS A 242 37.58 -12.88 4.32
C LYS A 242 38.84 -13.45 4.97
N SER A 243 39.34 -14.61 4.51
CA SER A 243 40.53 -15.29 5.07
C SER A 243 41.89 -14.75 4.57
N PHE A 244 41.91 -13.59 3.91
CA PHE A 244 43.10 -12.95 3.30
C PHE A 244 44.21 -12.56 4.29
N GLU A 245 44.03 -12.80 5.60
CA GLU A 245 44.95 -12.35 6.65
C GLU A 245 46.24 -13.18 6.82
N LEU A 246 46.37 -14.33 6.16
CA LEU A 246 47.58 -15.14 6.34
C LEU A 246 47.89 -15.90 5.05
N HIS A 247 49.00 -15.57 4.39
CA HIS A 247 50.08 -16.46 3.94
C HIS A 247 50.95 -15.74 2.89
N THR A 248 52.26 -15.64 3.14
CA THR A 248 53.24 -15.00 2.24
C THR A 248 54.33 -15.99 1.82
N LYS A 249 54.53 -16.13 0.50
CA LYS A 249 55.73 -16.58 -0.27
C LYS A 249 55.25 -16.79 -1.72
N LEU A 250 55.96 -16.45 -2.80
CA LEU A 250 57.39 -16.53 -3.12
C LEU A 250 57.72 -15.53 -4.26
N ASN A 251 58.98 -15.14 -4.40
CA ASN A 251 59.52 -14.37 -5.53
C ASN A 251 59.54 -15.18 -6.84
N GLN A 252 58.97 -14.63 -7.91
CA GLN A 252 59.34 -14.91 -9.31
C GLN A 252 59.19 -13.64 -10.17
N PRO A 253 59.95 -13.50 -11.27
CA PRO A 253 59.91 -12.30 -12.12
C PRO A 253 58.74 -12.39 -13.12
N ASN A 254 58.09 -11.24 -13.35
CA ASN A 254 56.96 -10.95 -14.25
C ASN A 254 55.60 -10.90 -13.54
N LEU A 255 55.29 -9.71 -13.01
CA LEU A 255 54.16 -9.50 -12.11
C LEU A 255 53.61 -8.08 -12.25
N THR A 256 52.27 -7.93 -12.29
CA THR A 256 51.61 -6.63 -12.16
C THR A 256 51.41 -6.35 -10.67
N ILE A 257 52.01 -5.27 -10.15
CA ILE A 257 51.93 -4.89 -8.73
C ILE A 257 50.95 -3.73 -8.59
N ILE A 258 49.85 -3.93 -7.86
CA ILE A 258 49.00 -2.84 -7.38
C ILE A 258 49.50 -2.45 -5.98
N ARG A 259 50.03 -1.24 -5.83
CA ARG A 259 50.48 -0.68 -4.56
C ARG A 259 49.51 0.40 -4.10
N PHE A 260 48.99 0.27 -2.88
CA PHE A 260 48.21 1.32 -2.24
C PHE A 260 49.16 2.21 -1.45
N GLU A 261 49.16 3.51 -1.73
CA GLU A 261 50.02 4.48 -1.06
C GLU A 261 49.13 5.61 -0.49
N SER A 262 49.24 5.88 0.81
CA SER A 262 48.50 6.97 1.43
C SER A 262 49.23 8.28 1.25
N VAL A 263 48.58 9.21 0.57
CA VAL A 263 48.99 10.62 0.56
C VAL A 263 48.44 11.26 1.84
N MET A 264 49.31 11.55 2.80
CA MET A 264 48.94 12.31 4.01
C MET A 264 48.29 13.63 3.60
N THR A 265 47.08 13.87 4.09
CA THR A 265 46.41 15.17 4.01
C THR A 265 46.18 15.63 5.44
N ASP A 266 46.41 16.91 5.74
CA ASP A 266 46.35 17.49 7.09
C ASP A 266 44.93 17.53 7.71
N LEU A 267 43.96 16.83 7.12
CA LEU A 267 42.56 16.77 7.54
C LEU A 267 42.29 15.44 8.25
N GLU A 268 41.76 15.48 9.48
CA GLU A 268 41.40 14.27 10.27
C GLU A 268 40.42 13.35 9.52
N HIS A 269 39.58 13.92 8.64
CA HIS A 269 38.64 13.21 7.78
C HIS A 269 38.62 13.80 6.35
N PRO A 270 38.88 13.01 5.29
CA PRO A 270 38.79 13.49 3.91
C PRO A 270 37.34 13.77 3.48
N SER A 271 37.15 14.64 2.49
CA SER A 271 35.82 14.94 1.95
C SER A 271 35.19 13.69 1.29
N PRO A 272 33.87 13.47 1.38
CA PRO A 272 33.21 12.33 0.74
C PRO A 272 33.51 12.23 -0.75
N THR A 273 33.60 13.37 -1.45
CA THR A 273 33.92 13.43 -2.88
C THR A 273 35.30 12.88 -3.20
N GLU A 274 36.31 13.17 -2.38
CA GLU A 274 37.66 12.59 -2.52
C GLU A 274 37.67 11.09 -2.24
N VAL A 275 36.90 10.65 -1.25
CA VAL A 275 36.75 9.23 -0.92
C VAL A 275 36.09 8.49 -2.07
N PHE A 276 35.02 9.02 -2.65
CA PHE A 276 34.34 8.46 -3.82
C PHE A 276 35.26 8.38 -5.04
N ALA A 277 36.04 9.43 -5.31
CA ALA A 277 36.99 9.43 -6.42
C ALA A 277 38.09 8.36 -6.26
N LYS A 278 38.64 8.20 -5.05
CA LYS A 278 39.65 7.19 -4.75
C LYS A 278 39.09 5.77 -4.85
N ILE A 279 37.91 5.51 -4.27
CA ILE A 279 37.26 4.20 -4.34
C ILE A 279 36.92 3.84 -5.79
N ARG A 280 36.38 4.81 -6.54
CA ARG A 280 36.07 4.63 -7.96
C ARG A 280 37.32 4.21 -8.75
N LEU A 281 38.45 4.89 -8.57
CA LEU A 281 39.70 4.58 -9.27
C LEU A 281 40.19 3.17 -8.93
N VAL A 282 40.08 2.74 -7.67
CA VAL A 282 40.43 1.37 -7.26
C VAL A 282 39.52 0.35 -7.96
N LEU A 283 38.21 0.58 -7.97
CA LEU A 283 37.25 -0.33 -8.59
C LEU A 283 37.38 -0.38 -10.12
N GLU A 284 37.71 0.73 -10.78
CA GLU A 284 38.04 0.78 -12.21
C GLU A 284 39.28 -0.06 -12.55
N VAL A 285 40.34 0.02 -11.72
CA VAL A 285 41.55 -0.79 -11.90
C VAL A 285 41.26 -2.27 -11.67
N VAL A 286 40.48 -2.60 -10.64
CA VAL A 286 40.03 -3.98 -10.36
C VAL A 286 39.21 -4.53 -11.53
N GLN A 287 38.26 -3.74 -12.07
CA GLN A 287 37.46 -4.16 -13.22
C GLN A 287 38.33 -4.43 -14.45
N LYS A 288 39.24 -3.51 -14.78
CA LYS A 288 40.10 -3.62 -15.97
C LYS A 288 41.08 -4.79 -15.88
N GLN A 289 41.59 -5.12 -14.69
CA GLN A 289 42.63 -6.14 -14.53
C GLN A 289 42.09 -7.54 -14.21
N LEU A 290 40.93 -7.67 -13.54
CA LEU A 290 40.39 -8.95 -13.07
C LEU A 290 39.13 -9.41 -13.82
N LEU A 291 38.35 -8.49 -14.38
CA LEU A 291 36.96 -8.77 -14.81
C LEU A 291 36.75 -8.74 -16.34
N ASP A 292 37.66 -8.14 -17.12
CA ASP A 292 37.46 -7.85 -18.55
C ASP A 292 38.26 -8.76 -19.51
N LEU A 293 38.44 -10.04 -19.16
CA LEU A 293 39.02 -11.05 -20.07
C LEU A 293 37.91 -11.85 -20.76
N PRO A 294 37.92 -11.99 -22.11
CA PRO A 294 36.90 -12.73 -22.84
C PRO A 294 37.01 -14.22 -22.47
N LEU A 295 35.93 -14.76 -21.89
CA LEU A 295 35.74 -16.21 -21.82
C LEU A 295 35.59 -16.71 -23.27
N ASP A 296 36.37 -17.72 -23.63
CA ASP A 296 36.40 -18.36 -24.95
C ASP A 296 34.99 -18.56 -25.53
N ALA A 297 34.89 -18.36 -26.85
CA ALA A 297 33.67 -18.30 -27.65
C ALA A 297 32.85 -19.60 -27.74
N ASP A 298 33.18 -20.64 -26.97
CA ASP A 298 32.54 -21.97 -27.09
C ASP A 298 31.39 -22.22 -26.10
N LEU A 299 30.95 -21.20 -25.34
CA LEU A 299 29.90 -21.31 -24.32
C LEU A 299 28.61 -20.54 -24.67
N GLU A 300 28.22 -20.49 -25.94
CA GLU A 300 26.95 -19.88 -26.37
C GLU A 300 25.68 -20.61 -25.87
N ASN A 301 25.80 -21.77 -25.24
CA ASN A 301 24.66 -22.55 -24.77
C ASN A 301 24.66 -22.76 -23.26
N LEU A 302 24.40 -21.73 -22.44
CA LEU A 302 23.93 -21.93 -21.06
C LEU A 302 23.12 -20.74 -20.51
N LYS A 303 21.83 -20.97 -20.29
CA LYS A 303 20.83 -20.08 -19.68
C LYS A 303 20.96 -19.98 -18.14
N THR A 304 22.16 -20.16 -17.60
CA THR A 304 22.43 -20.01 -16.16
C THR A 304 23.15 -18.69 -15.95
N SER A 305 22.41 -17.71 -15.42
CA SER A 305 22.88 -16.49 -14.76
C SER A 305 24.33 -16.13 -15.04
N LYS A 306 24.56 -15.16 -15.94
CA LYS A 306 25.79 -14.36 -15.96
C LYS A 306 25.96 -13.73 -14.58
N ILE A 307 26.56 -14.45 -13.63
CA ILE A 307 27.03 -13.88 -12.38
C ILE A 307 28.27 -13.09 -12.77
N THR A 308 28.09 -11.80 -13.00
CA THR A 308 29.22 -10.90 -13.22
C THR A 308 29.96 -10.84 -11.89
N LEU A 309 31.21 -11.34 -11.81
CA LEU A 309 32.03 -11.31 -10.59
C LEU A 309 32.09 -9.90 -9.95
N ALA A 310 31.93 -8.85 -10.77
CA ALA A 310 31.75 -7.45 -10.34
C ALA A 310 30.56 -7.27 -9.38
N GLU A 311 29.41 -7.88 -9.65
CA GLU A 311 28.21 -7.73 -8.84
C GLU A 311 28.40 -8.35 -7.45
N MET A 312 29.10 -9.48 -7.35
CA MET A 312 29.35 -10.12 -6.06
C MET A 312 30.39 -9.37 -5.23
N LEU A 313 31.44 -8.84 -5.86
CA LEU A 313 32.42 -7.98 -5.20
C LEU A 313 31.76 -6.69 -4.72
N GLY A 314 30.84 -6.14 -5.53
CA GLY A 314 30.03 -4.99 -5.17
C GLY A 314 29.16 -5.28 -3.96
N ASP A 315 28.37 -6.37 -3.98
CA ASP A 315 27.54 -6.78 -2.84
C ASP A 315 28.36 -6.95 -1.54
N MET A 316 29.62 -7.43 -1.63
CA MET A 316 30.50 -7.60 -0.46
C MET A 316 31.08 -6.30 0.11
N ILE A 317 31.47 -5.38 -0.76
CA ILE A 317 32.17 -4.15 -0.35
C ILE A 317 31.14 -3.05 -0.02
N TRP A 318 29.94 -3.12 -0.60
CA TRP A 318 28.94 -2.06 -0.53
C TRP A 318 28.33 -1.87 0.86
N GLU A 319 28.03 -2.95 1.60
CA GLU A 319 27.53 -2.85 2.98
C GLU A 319 28.52 -2.07 3.86
N ASP A 320 29.79 -2.48 3.83
CA ASP A 320 30.86 -1.85 4.62
C ASP A 320 31.18 -0.43 4.14
N LEU A 321 31.13 -0.13 2.84
CA LEU A 321 31.34 1.25 2.36
C LEU A 321 30.18 2.17 2.74
N SER A 322 28.95 1.67 2.67
CA SER A 322 27.75 2.50 2.86
C SER A 322 27.61 3.04 4.28
N GLU A 323 28.05 2.27 5.28
CA GLU A 323 27.87 2.62 6.69
C GLU A 323 28.84 3.73 7.16
N TYR A 324 30.03 3.85 6.56
CA TYR A 324 31.08 4.75 7.07
C TYR A 324 31.32 6.00 6.21
N CYS A 325 30.93 6.01 4.93
CA CYS A 325 31.29 7.11 4.01
C CYS A 325 30.60 8.45 4.30
N LEU A 326 29.37 8.45 4.83
CA LEU A 326 28.56 9.67 5.01
C LEU A 326 28.29 10.06 6.47
N VAL A 327 28.79 9.31 7.45
CA VAL A 327 28.54 9.61 8.88
C VAL A 327 29.26 10.89 9.32
N TYR A 328 30.49 11.07 8.85
CA TYR A 328 31.32 12.24 9.20
C TYR A 328 30.99 13.48 8.38
N SER A 329 30.24 13.35 7.28
CA SER A 329 29.84 14.46 6.41
C SER A 329 28.58 15.18 6.89
N ILE A 330 27.83 14.63 7.86
CA ILE A 330 26.61 15.27 8.38
C ILE A 330 26.98 16.64 8.98
N PRO A 331 26.39 17.75 8.45
CA PRO A 331 26.67 19.10 8.92
C PRO A 331 26.36 19.29 10.41
N THR A 332 27.01 20.25 11.05
CA THR A 332 26.74 20.63 12.46
C THR A 332 25.90 21.90 12.61
N ASN A 333 25.78 22.69 11.53
CA ASN A 333 25.03 23.95 11.50
C ASN A 333 24.05 23.99 10.32
N SER A 334 22.89 24.62 10.51
CA SER A 334 21.85 24.76 9.48
C SER A 334 22.34 25.44 8.20
N SER A 335 23.30 26.37 8.28
CA SER A 335 23.89 27.07 7.13
C SER A 335 24.76 26.20 6.22
N LYS A 336 25.16 25.01 6.69
CA LYS A 336 25.95 24.05 5.92
C LYS A 336 25.08 22.95 5.27
N LEU A 337 23.76 22.98 5.48
CA LEU A 337 22.82 22.06 4.81
C LEU A 337 22.72 22.36 3.32
N GLU A 338 22.78 23.63 2.90
CA GLU A 338 22.77 24.01 1.48
C GLU A 338 23.99 23.45 0.72
N GLN A 339 25.15 23.42 1.38
CA GLN A 339 26.39 22.85 0.84
C GLN A 339 26.37 21.32 0.77
N TYR A 340 25.42 20.67 1.45
CA TYR A 340 25.29 19.21 1.42
C TYR A 340 24.62 18.71 0.13
N GLU A 341 23.93 19.59 -0.61
CA GLU A 341 23.34 19.23 -1.92
C GLU A 341 24.43 18.80 -2.91
N GLU A 342 25.62 19.42 -2.87
CA GLU A 342 26.77 19.02 -3.68
C GLU A 342 27.27 17.59 -3.34
N ILE A 343 27.13 17.18 -2.08
CA ILE A 343 27.48 15.83 -1.62
C ILE A 343 26.43 14.82 -2.07
N ILE A 344 25.14 15.20 -2.07
CA ILE A 344 24.06 14.36 -2.63
C ILE A 344 24.31 14.10 -4.11
N GLN A 345 24.64 15.15 -4.88
CA GLN A 345 24.97 15.02 -6.30
C GLN A 345 26.22 14.15 -6.53
N SER A 346 27.29 14.37 -5.75
CA SER A 346 28.50 13.55 -5.83
C SER A 346 28.24 12.07 -5.52
N THR A 347 27.31 11.79 -4.59
CA THR A 347 26.89 10.43 -4.21
C THR A 347 26.13 9.77 -5.37
N GLU A 348 25.24 10.52 -6.04
CA GLU A 348 24.49 10.04 -7.20
C GLU A 348 25.41 9.73 -8.39
N GLU A 349 26.39 10.59 -8.67
CA GLU A 349 27.40 10.37 -9.71
C GLU A 349 28.27 9.14 -9.41
N PHE A 350 28.67 8.95 -8.15
CA PHE A 350 29.42 7.77 -7.72
C PHE A 350 28.62 6.47 -7.88
N GLU A 351 27.35 6.46 -7.47
CA GLU A 351 26.48 5.30 -7.64
C GLU A 351 26.23 4.96 -9.11
N ASN A 352 26.05 5.98 -9.97
CA ASN A 352 25.89 5.77 -11.40
C ASN A 352 27.16 5.16 -12.02
N ALA A 353 28.35 5.62 -11.64
CA ALA A 353 29.61 5.02 -12.08
C ALA A 353 29.71 3.53 -11.68
N LEU A 354 29.32 3.18 -10.45
CA LEU A 354 29.34 1.78 -9.99
C LEU A 354 28.29 0.90 -10.69
N LYS A 355 27.14 1.47 -11.08
CA LYS A 355 26.14 0.77 -11.90
C LYS A 355 26.66 0.50 -13.31
N GLU A 356 27.33 1.46 -13.94
CA GLU A 356 27.98 1.26 -15.25
C GLU A 356 29.02 0.14 -15.20
N MET A 357 29.76 0.05 -14.09
CA MET A 357 30.73 -1.00 -13.82
C MET A 357 30.12 -2.34 -13.36
N ARG A 358 28.79 -2.42 -13.23
CA ARG A 358 28.01 -3.57 -12.73
C ARG A 358 28.36 -4.03 -11.31
N PHE A 359 28.81 -3.14 -10.43
CA PHE A 359 28.98 -3.46 -9.01
C PHE A 359 27.65 -3.36 -8.23
N LEU A 360 26.61 -2.70 -8.77
CA LEU A 360 25.32 -2.50 -8.10
C LEU A 360 24.15 -3.12 -8.87
N LYS A 361 23.23 -3.80 -8.17
CA LYS A 361 22.07 -4.53 -8.74
C LYS A 361 20.73 -3.78 -8.71
N GLY A 362 20.68 -2.48 -8.45
CA GLY A 362 19.40 -1.76 -8.36
C GLY A 362 19.48 -0.24 -8.54
N ASP A 363 18.33 0.39 -8.78
CA ASP A 363 18.22 1.82 -9.10
C ASP A 363 18.37 2.74 -7.88
N THR A 364 18.01 2.26 -6.69
CA THR A 364 18.11 3.03 -5.43
C THR A 364 18.91 2.25 -4.40
N THR A 365 20.11 2.72 -4.05
CA THR A 365 20.90 2.11 -2.97
C THR A 365 20.57 2.74 -1.62
N ASP A 366 21.05 2.13 -0.55
CA ASP A 366 20.87 2.65 0.82
C ASP A 366 21.74 3.89 1.10
N LEU A 367 22.83 4.10 0.34
CA LEU A 367 23.69 5.27 0.45
C LEU A 367 22.98 6.54 -0.06
N LEU A 368 22.35 6.51 -1.24
CA LEU A 368 21.57 7.64 -1.74
C LEU A 368 20.35 7.95 -0.86
N LYS A 369 19.68 6.92 -0.31
CA LYS A 369 18.59 7.13 0.66
C LYS A 369 19.10 7.81 1.93
N TYR A 370 20.26 7.39 2.43
CA TYR A 370 20.91 8.01 3.57
C TYR A 370 21.28 9.47 3.30
N ALA A 371 21.87 9.76 2.14
CA ALA A 371 22.20 11.12 1.71
C ALA A 371 20.96 12.02 1.58
N ARG A 372 19.87 11.51 0.98
CA ARG A 372 18.60 12.26 0.81
C ARG A 372 17.86 12.52 2.13
N ASN A 373 18.05 11.67 3.14
CA ASN A 373 17.46 11.83 4.46
C ASN A 373 18.29 12.71 5.40
N ILE A 374 19.23 13.52 4.86
CA ILE A 374 20.15 14.34 5.65
C ILE A 374 19.46 15.23 6.69
N ASN A 375 18.30 15.79 6.39
CA ASN A 375 17.56 16.63 7.35
C ASN A 375 17.20 15.87 8.63
N SER A 376 16.84 14.59 8.52
CA SER A 376 16.54 13.74 9.68
C SER A 376 17.81 13.38 10.46
N HIS A 377 18.90 13.07 9.75
CA HIS A 377 20.19 12.74 10.35
C HIS A 377 20.82 13.94 11.04
N PHE A 378 20.74 15.13 10.42
CA PHE A 378 21.13 16.41 10.99
C PHE A 378 20.35 16.72 12.26
N ALA A 379 19.01 16.63 12.21
CA ALA A 379 18.17 16.89 13.38
C ALA A 379 18.49 15.94 14.55
N ASN A 380 18.67 14.65 14.27
CA ASN A 380 19.02 13.65 15.28
C ASN A 380 20.42 13.90 15.86
N LYS A 381 21.43 14.17 15.02
CA LYS A 381 22.80 14.48 15.44
C LYS A 381 22.84 15.76 16.27
N LYS A 382 22.16 16.82 15.83
CA LYS A 382 22.04 18.07 16.59
C LYS A 382 21.37 17.86 17.94
N CYS A 383 20.31 17.06 18.02
CA CYS A 383 19.68 16.71 19.30
C CYS A 383 20.66 15.96 20.21
N GLN A 384 21.40 15.00 19.67
CA GLN A 384 22.44 14.28 20.43
C GLN A 384 23.54 15.21 20.91
N ASP A 385 24.06 16.09 20.05
CA ASP A 385 25.10 17.05 20.38
C ASP A 385 24.64 18.01 21.48
N VAL A 386 23.40 18.52 21.40
CA VAL A 386 22.79 19.35 22.44
C VAL A 386 22.66 18.57 23.75
N ILE A 387 22.22 17.31 23.71
CA ILE A 387 22.10 16.45 24.89
C ILE A 387 23.48 16.17 25.51
N VAL A 388 24.50 15.88 24.70
CA VAL A 388 25.87 15.62 25.16
C VAL A 388 26.47 16.89 25.77
N ALA A 389 26.33 18.03 25.11
CA ALA A 389 26.76 19.32 25.63
C ALA A 389 26.04 19.66 26.95
N ALA A 390 24.72 19.44 27.03
CA ALA A 390 23.94 19.63 28.24
C ALA A 390 24.41 18.69 29.36
N ARG A 391 24.63 17.40 29.08
CA ARG A 391 25.15 16.44 30.08
C ARG A 391 26.52 16.84 30.59
N ASN A 392 27.45 17.22 29.70
CA ASN A 392 28.79 17.68 30.09
C ASN A 392 28.70 18.92 30.99
N LEU A 393 27.81 19.87 30.69
CA LEU A 393 27.53 21.03 31.53
C LEU A 393 26.90 20.64 32.88
N MET A 394 26.00 19.66 32.91
CA MET A 394 25.37 19.18 34.14
C MET A 394 26.32 18.39 35.05
N THR A 395 27.29 17.67 34.47
CA THR A 395 28.34 16.95 35.21
C THR A 395 29.56 17.83 35.52
N SER A 396 29.54 19.10 35.11
CA SER A 396 30.60 20.06 35.39
C SER A 396 30.65 20.46 36.86
N GLU A 397 31.84 20.83 37.28
CA GLU A 397 32.15 21.39 38.59
C GLU A 397 31.34 22.67 38.91
N ILE A 398 30.53 22.65 39.98
CA ILE A 398 29.59 23.75 40.35
C ILE A 398 30.24 24.92 41.11
N HIS A 399 31.54 24.87 41.37
CA HIS A 399 32.24 25.79 42.28
C HIS A 399 32.43 27.19 41.67
N ASN A 400 32.49 27.27 40.35
CA ASN A 400 32.53 28.55 39.63
C ASN A 400 31.13 29.16 39.61
N THR A 401 30.95 30.27 40.32
CA THR A 401 29.64 30.92 40.48
C THR A 401 29.61 32.33 39.90
N VAL A 402 28.46 32.68 39.32
CA VAL A 402 28.19 33.98 38.70
C VAL A 402 27.02 34.64 39.43
N LYS A 403 27.12 35.94 39.70
CA LYS A 403 26.06 36.73 40.33
C LYS A 403 25.04 37.18 39.29
N ILE A 404 23.77 36.81 39.46
CA ILE A 404 22.62 37.30 38.69
C ILE A 404 21.98 38.44 39.45
N THR A 405 21.54 39.48 38.74
CA THR A 405 20.77 40.61 39.31
C THR A 405 19.46 40.78 38.53
N PRO A 406 18.44 41.45 39.07
CA PRO A 406 17.20 41.75 38.33
C PRO A 406 17.38 42.51 37.01
N ALA A 407 18.55 43.13 36.81
CA ALA A 407 18.93 43.84 35.58
C ALA A 407 19.83 43.01 34.64
N SER A 408 20.30 41.83 35.07
CA SER A 408 21.11 40.96 34.20
C SER A 408 20.20 40.30 33.17
N LYS A 409 20.03 40.96 32.03
CA LYS A 409 19.37 40.40 30.86
C LYS A 409 20.21 39.24 30.36
N ILE A 410 19.64 38.04 30.31
CA ILE A 410 20.06 37.09 29.27
C ILE A 410 19.64 37.79 27.97
N SER A 411 20.60 38.02 27.08
CA SER A 411 20.33 38.59 25.76
C SER A 411 19.53 37.58 24.95
N VAL A 412 18.22 37.53 25.18
CA VAL A 412 17.25 36.94 24.27
C VAL A 412 17.11 37.96 23.14
N PRO A 413 17.56 37.68 21.91
CA PRO A 413 17.25 38.53 20.76
C PRO A 413 15.73 38.62 20.64
N ASP A 414 15.20 39.81 20.32
CA ASP A 414 13.76 40.08 20.30
C ASP A 414 12.99 38.95 19.60
N LEU A 415 12.15 38.24 20.36
CA LEU A 415 11.16 37.34 19.78
C LEU A 415 10.24 38.21 18.93
N LEU A 416 10.24 38.00 17.61
CA LEU A 416 9.29 38.62 16.70
C LEU A 416 7.88 38.37 17.24
N CYS A 417 7.27 39.39 17.83
CA CYS A 417 5.86 39.36 18.22
C CYS A 417 5.04 39.23 16.94
N PRO A 418 4.07 38.30 16.86
CA PRO A 418 3.12 38.29 15.75
C PRO A 418 2.37 39.62 15.77
N ASN A 419 2.46 40.36 14.66
CA ASN A 419 1.86 41.66 14.38
C ASN A 419 0.57 41.98 15.17
N GLU A 420 0.56 43.12 15.87
CA GLU A 420 -0.60 43.69 16.58
C GLU A 420 -1.71 44.26 15.65
N ASP A 421 -1.99 43.62 14.50
CA ASP A 421 -2.97 44.16 13.54
C ASP A 421 -4.32 43.43 13.46
N ASP A 422 -4.65 42.56 14.43
CA ASP A 422 -5.99 41.95 14.48
C ASP A 422 -6.67 42.14 15.85
N LYS A 423 -7.01 43.40 16.17
CA LYS A 423 -8.02 43.71 17.20
C LYS A 423 -9.42 43.33 16.69
N LEU A 424 -9.77 42.05 16.74
CA LEU A 424 -11.17 41.64 16.72
C LEU A 424 -11.78 41.86 18.12
N GLN A 425 -12.67 42.85 18.17
CA GLN A 425 -13.51 43.20 19.30
C GLN A 425 -14.27 41.97 19.83
N VAL A 426 -13.85 41.45 20.97
CA VAL A 426 -14.75 40.64 21.81
C VAL A 426 -15.62 41.60 22.60
N GLN A 427 -16.89 41.70 22.18
CA GLN A 427 -17.96 42.40 22.89
C GLN A 427 -17.99 41.98 24.36
N LYS A 428 -17.73 42.93 25.26
CA LYS A 428 -18.11 42.84 26.66
C LYS A 428 -19.62 43.05 26.77
N VAL A 429 -20.33 42.01 27.19
CA VAL A 429 -21.70 42.14 27.69
C VAL A 429 -21.64 42.77 29.07
N SER A 430 -22.49 43.77 29.23
CA SER A 430 -22.65 44.67 30.36
C SER A 430 -22.96 43.94 31.68
N THR A 431 -22.36 44.40 32.77
CA THR A 431 -23.06 44.43 34.07
C THR A 431 -22.84 45.82 34.66
N ALA A 432 -23.95 46.40 35.11
CA ALA A 432 -24.13 47.83 35.33
C ALA A 432 -23.76 48.29 36.75
N GLN A 433 -23.50 49.61 36.83
CA GLN A 433 -23.63 50.53 37.96
C GLN A 433 -22.60 50.45 39.11
N TYR A 434 -21.77 51.50 39.24
CA TYR A 434 -21.96 52.59 40.22
C TYR A 434 -21.07 53.79 39.83
N ASN A 435 -21.59 55.01 40.04
CA ASN A 435 -20.99 56.28 39.65
C ASN A 435 -19.80 56.73 40.54
N GLU A 436 -18.86 57.40 39.87
CA GLU A 436 -18.03 58.55 40.28
C GLU A 436 -17.36 58.54 41.66
N VAL A 437 -16.02 58.45 41.67
CA VAL A 437 -15.12 59.53 42.14
C VAL A 437 -13.75 59.41 41.44
N ALA A 438 -13.33 60.53 40.82
CA ALA A 438 -11.98 61.02 40.48
C ALA A 438 -10.80 60.04 40.22
N ASN A 439 -10.21 60.18 39.02
CA ASN A 439 -8.79 60.07 38.68
C ASN A 439 -7.90 59.21 39.60
N LEU A 440 -7.84 57.90 39.31
CA LEU A 440 -6.67 57.08 39.61
C LEU A 440 -6.32 56.32 38.32
N GLU A 441 -5.07 56.47 37.87
CA GLU A 441 -4.49 55.60 36.85
C GLU A 441 -4.62 54.14 37.31
N PRO A 442 -4.80 53.17 36.39
CA PRO A 442 -4.91 51.77 36.77
C PRO A 442 -3.53 51.28 37.27
N GLU A 443 -3.36 51.23 38.59
CA GLU A 443 -2.18 50.76 39.33
C GLU A 443 -1.82 49.27 39.14
N ASN A 444 -2.28 48.62 38.07
CA ASN A 444 -2.17 47.17 37.86
C ASN A 444 -1.35 46.77 36.62
N THR A 445 -0.30 47.51 36.26
CA THR A 445 0.78 46.94 35.44
C THR A 445 1.77 46.26 36.39
N LEU A 446 1.87 44.93 36.31
CA LEU A 446 2.92 44.17 37.01
C LEU A 446 4.28 44.82 36.71
N ASP A 447 5.01 45.20 37.76
CA ASP A 447 6.33 45.82 37.63
C ASP A 447 7.26 44.89 36.83
N GLN A 448 8.17 45.47 36.04
CA GLN A 448 9.07 44.75 35.13
C GLN A 448 9.98 43.75 35.87
N HIS A 449 10.10 43.89 37.19
CA HIS A 449 10.87 43.02 38.06
C HIS A 449 10.04 41.95 38.80
N SER A 450 8.73 41.87 38.56
CA SER A 450 7.81 40.93 39.26
C SER A 450 8.19 39.45 39.07
N PHE A 451 8.83 39.11 37.94
CA PHE A 451 9.34 37.76 37.63
C PHE A 451 10.87 37.69 37.60
N SER A 452 11.56 38.74 38.08
CA SER A 452 13.02 38.75 38.13
C SER A 452 13.52 37.87 39.26
N LEU A 453 14.55 37.07 38.99
CA LEU A 453 15.20 36.29 40.02
C LEU A 453 15.86 37.27 41.02
N PRO A 454 15.66 37.10 42.34
CA PRO A 454 16.35 37.93 43.32
C PRO A 454 17.86 37.79 43.13
N THR A 455 18.61 38.81 43.56
CA THR A 455 20.06 38.81 43.39
C THR A 455 20.67 37.58 44.07
N CYS A 456 21.15 36.62 43.28
CA CYS A 456 21.67 35.34 43.77
C CYS A 456 22.90 34.92 42.96
N ARG A 457 23.61 33.90 43.44
CA ARG A 457 24.70 33.28 42.68
C ARG A 457 24.22 31.95 42.12
N ILE A 458 24.49 31.72 40.84
CA ILE A 458 24.29 30.43 40.18
C ILE A 458 25.64 29.89 39.71
N SER A 459 25.76 28.59 39.43
CA SER A 459 26.97 28.08 38.80
C SER A 459 27.09 28.58 37.35
N GLU A 460 28.31 28.75 36.88
CA GLU A 460 28.60 29.12 35.50
C GLU A 460 28.10 28.05 34.51
N SER A 461 28.13 26.77 34.92
CA SER A 461 27.57 25.65 34.16
C SER A 461 26.07 25.77 33.91
N VAL A 462 25.30 26.21 34.90
CA VAL A 462 23.84 26.42 34.78
C VAL A 462 23.55 27.62 33.87
N LYS A 463 24.37 28.69 33.94
CA LYS A 463 24.24 29.83 33.03
C LYS A 463 24.44 29.40 31.57
N LYS A 464 25.53 28.68 31.29
CA LYS A 464 25.84 28.16 29.95
C LYS A 464 24.80 27.16 29.45
N LEU A 465 24.25 26.33 30.34
CA LEU A 465 23.16 25.41 30.01
C LEU A 465 21.90 26.16 29.55
N MET A 466 21.56 27.27 30.23
CA MET A 466 20.42 28.08 29.84
C MET A 466 20.67 28.84 28.52
N GLU A 467 21.89 29.35 28.31
CA GLU A 467 22.30 29.95 27.03
C GLU A 467 22.20 28.95 25.87
N LEU A 468 22.66 27.71 26.07
CA LEU A 468 22.52 26.62 25.09
C LEU A 468 21.05 26.34 24.75
N ALA A 469 20.16 26.32 25.76
CA ALA A 469 18.72 26.13 25.55
C ALA A 469 18.11 27.27 24.72
N TYR A 470 18.41 28.53 25.04
CA TYR A 470 17.91 29.69 24.27
C TYR A 470 18.44 29.71 22.83
N GLN A 471 19.72 29.41 22.61
CA GLN A 471 20.31 29.35 21.27
C GLN A 471 19.68 28.24 20.43
N THR A 472 19.46 27.06 21.02
CA THR A 472 18.83 25.92 20.33
C THR A 472 17.39 26.23 19.94
N LEU A 473 16.63 26.88 20.83
CA LEU A 473 15.26 27.32 20.54
C LEU A 473 15.23 28.37 19.43
N LEU A 474 16.17 29.32 19.43
CA LEU A 474 16.26 30.35 18.38
C LEU A 474 16.58 29.73 17.02
N GLU A 475 17.58 28.84 16.94
CA GLU A 475 17.94 28.13 15.71
C GLU A 475 16.74 27.35 15.15
N ALA A 476 15.98 26.67 16.02
CA ALA A 476 14.77 25.94 15.63
C ALA A 476 13.63 26.84 15.11
N THR A 477 13.54 28.10 15.57
CA THR A 477 12.55 29.05 15.04
C THR A 477 12.92 29.60 13.66
N THR A 478 14.19 29.53 13.26
CA THR A 478 14.68 30.08 11.98
C THR A 478 14.75 29.07 10.83
N SER A 479 14.65 27.76 11.09
CA SER A 479 14.92 26.69 10.12
C SER A 479 13.67 26.16 9.35
N SER A 480 12.66 26.99 9.12
CA SER A 480 11.32 26.53 8.70
C SER A 480 11.06 26.54 7.17
N ASP A 481 11.98 26.04 6.35
CA ASP A 481 11.75 25.94 4.89
C ASP A 481 10.72 24.85 4.50
N GLN A 482 10.47 23.88 5.38
CA GLN A 482 9.51 22.80 5.13
C GLN A 482 8.04 23.26 5.26
N TRP A 483 7.77 24.36 5.96
CA TRP A 483 6.42 24.87 6.19
C TRP A 483 5.77 25.44 4.92
N GLU A 484 6.56 26.02 4.03
CA GLU A 484 6.06 26.62 2.78
C GLU A 484 5.51 25.57 1.81
N ASN A 485 6.06 24.35 1.81
CA ASN A 485 5.59 23.27 0.94
C ASN A 485 4.27 22.65 1.42
N LEU A 486 4.03 22.62 2.74
CA LEU A 486 2.76 22.18 3.32
C LEU A 486 1.59 23.09 2.93
N GLN A 487 1.83 24.38 2.73
CA GLN A 487 0.82 25.35 2.31
C GLN A 487 0.40 25.20 0.84
N LYS A 488 1.24 24.63 -0.04
CA LYS A 488 0.93 24.57 -1.48
C LYS A 488 -0.15 23.55 -1.83
N LEU A 489 -0.35 22.53 -0.98
CA LEU A 489 -1.24 21.39 -1.26
C LEU A 489 -2.46 21.42 -0.33
N PRO A 490 -3.69 21.62 -0.85
CA PRO A 490 -4.90 21.74 -0.02
C PRO A 490 -5.16 20.54 0.89
N GLN A 491 -4.81 19.33 0.42
CA GLN A 491 -4.96 18.10 1.19
C GLN A 491 -4.00 18.04 2.38
N LEU A 492 -2.73 18.40 2.16
CA LEU A 492 -1.70 18.35 3.19
C LEU A 492 -1.95 19.38 4.29
N ALA A 493 -2.40 20.59 3.94
CA ALA A 493 -2.79 21.60 4.92
C ALA A 493 -3.95 21.13 5.81
N ALA A 494 -4.94 20.44 5.24
CA ALA A 494 -6.06 19.86 5.97
C ALA A 494 -5.63 18.68 6.88
N ILE A 495 -4.75 17.81 6.39
CA ILE A 495 -4.16 16.72 7.20
C ILE A 495 -3.33 17.30 8.34
N HIS A 496 -2.51 18.32 8.08
CA HIS A 496 -1.70 18.97 9.09
C HIS A 496 -2.56 19.60 10.18
N HIS A 497 -3.64 20.29 9.81
CA HIS A 497 -4.64 20.79 10.75
C HIS A 497 -5.18 19.68 11.67
N ASN A 498 -5.60 18.56 11.09
CA ASN A 498 -6.12 17.43 11.86
C ASN A 498 -5.06 16.79 12.75
N ASN A 499 -3.83 16.64 12.27
CA ASN A 499 -2.71 16.12 13.06
C ASN A 499 -2.48 16.99 14.29
N CYS A 500 -2.43 18.30 14.12
CA CYS A 500 -2.32 19.26 15.21
C CYS A 500 -3.49 19.16 16.19
N MET A 501 -4.73 19.05 15.71
CA MET A 501 -5.91 18.89 16.57
C MET A 501 -5.91 17.55 17.32
N TYR A 502 -5.44 16.49 16.68
CA TYR A 502 -5.33 15.15 17.26
C TYR A 502 -4.26 15.09 18.35
N ILE A 503 -3.07 15.63 18.07
CA ILE A 503 -1.99 15.76 19.05
C ILE A 503 -2.49 16.61 20.23
N ALA A 504 -3.08 17.77 19.95
CA ALA A 504 -3.65 18.63 20.98
C ALA A 504 -4.71 17.93 21.83
N HIS A 505 -5.52 17.03 21.26
CA HIS A 505 -6.48 16.24 22.01
C HIS A 505 -5.79 15.26 22.96
N HIS A 506 -4.80 14.50 22.49
CA HIS A 506 -4.07 13.54 23.33
C HIS A 506 -3.27 14.20 24.44
N LEU A 507 -2.66 15.36 24.18
CA LEU A 507 -1.92 16.11 25.19
C LEU A 507 -2.79 16.52 26.40
N LEU A 508 -4.12 16.62 26.24
CA LEU A 508 -5.05 16.86 27.35
C LEU A 508 -5.08 15.70 28.36
N THR A 509 -4.94 14.45 27.90
CA THR A 509 -5.12 13.26 28.72
C THR A 509 -3.82 12.51 29.02
N LEU A 510 -2.77 12.74 28.23
CA LEU A 510 -1.51 11.99 28.30
C LEU A 510 -0.82 12.11 29.67
N GLY A 511 -0.82 13.31 30.27
CA GLY A 511 -0.28 13.51 31.62
C GLY A 511 -1.00 12.70 32.69
N HIS A 512 -2.33 12.55 32.57
CA HIS A 512 -3.12 11.72 33.49
C HIS A 512 -2.91 10.22 33.25
N GLN A 513 -2.92 9.78 31.99
CA GLN A 513 -2.79 8.38 31.60
C GLN A 513 -1.48 7.74 32.06
N PHE A 514 -0.37 8.50 32.02
CA PHE A 514 0.95 8.01 32.38
C PHE A 514 1.39 8.35 33.81
N ARG A 515 0.55 9.05 34.58
CA ARG A 515 0.86 9.49 35.96
C ARG A 515 1.39 8.38 36.86
N LEU A 516 0.80 7.18 36.79
CA LEU A 516 1.16 6.02 37.63
C LEU A 516 2.39 5.26 37.12
N ARG A 517 2.89 5.56 35.92
CA ARG A 517 4.05 4.90 35.29
C ARG A 517 5.29 5.78 35.22
N LEU A 518 5.17 7.06 35.54
CA LEU A 518 6.29 7.99 35.62
C LEU A 518 7.05 7.80 36.94
N ALA A 519 8.32 8.23 36.97
CA ALA A 519 9.14 8.14 38.17
C ALA A 519 8.53 8.95 39.33
N PRO A 520 8.71 8.55 40.60
CA PRO A 520 8.02 9.15 41.76
C PRO A 520 8.18 10.68 41.87
N ILE A 521 9.34 11.22 41.48
CA ILE A 521 9.63 12.67 41.50
C ILE A 521 8.74 13.45 40.51
N LEU A 522 8.29 12.80 39.43
CA LEU A 522 7.38 13.36 38.44
C LEU A 522 5.91 13.07 38.78
N CYS A 523 5.62 12.11 39.66
CA CYS A 523 4.27 11.76 40.09
C CYS A 523 3.61 12.82 41.00
N ASP A 524 4.42 13.54 41.76
CA ASP A 524 4.00 14.64 42.64
C ASP A 524 3.97 16.00 41.93
N GLY A 525 4.61 16.11 40.77
CA GLY A 525 4.54 17.29 39.90
C GLY A 525 3.30 17.27 38.99
N THR A 526 2.78 18.45 38.67
CA THR A 526 1.83 18.64 37.56
C THR A 526 2.55 18.44 36.22
N THR A 527 2.96 17.22 35.88
CA THR A 527 3.38 16.90 34.52
C THR A 527 2.16 16.90 33.61
N THR A 528 1.74 18.10 33.23
CA THR A 528 0.65 18.35 32.28
C THR A 528 1.25 18.77 30.95
N PHE A 529 0.71 18.23 29.86
CA PHE A 529 1.04 18.69 28.51
C PHE A 529 0.02 19.70 27.98
N VAL A 530 -0.87 20.17 28.86
CA VAL A 530 -1.98 21.08 28.52
C VAL A 530 -1.45 22.41 28.01
N ASP A 531 -0.30 22.88 28.49
CA ASP A 531 0.32 24.14 28.04
C ASP A 531 0.76 24.10 26.57
N LEU A 532 0.98 22.91 26.02
CA LEU A 532 1.33 22.72 24.59
C LEU A 532 0.08 22.71 23.68
N VAL A 533 -1.11 22.47 24.23
CA VAL A 533 -2.37 22.37 23.47
C VAL A 533 -2.68 23.64 22.68
N PRO A 534 -2.58 24.86 23.24
CA PRO A 534 -2.79 26.08 22.47
C PRO A 534 -1.80 26.23 21.32
N GLY A 535 -0.54 25.82 21.50
CA GLY A 535 0.51 25.89 20.49
C GLY A 535 0.17 25.03 19.28
N PHE A 536 -0.14 23.74 19.49
CA PHE A 536 -0.53 22.84 18.39
C PHE A 536 -1.82 23.28 17.70
N ARG A 537 -2.84 23.70 18.46
CA ARG A 537 -4.09 24.19 17.86
C ARG A 537 -3.86 25.42 16.99
N ARG A 538 -3.02 26.35 17.45
CA ARG A 538 -2.66 27.55 16.69
C ARG A 538 -1.92 27.18 15.41
N LEU A 539 -0.89 26.35 15.51
CA LEU A 539 -0.10 25.86 14.38
C LEU A 539 -0.99 25.26 13.27
N GLY A 540 -1.87 24.32 13.64
CA GLY A 540 -2.79 23.69 12.69
C GLY A 540 -3.83 24.66 12.13
N THR A 541 -4.29 25.63 12.91
CA THR A 541 -5.28 26.63 12.46
C THR A 541 -4.65 27.65 11.52
N GLU A 542 -3.46 28.14 11.82
CA GLU A 542 -2.74 29.11 10.98
C GLU A 542 -2.43 28.53 9.60
N CYS A 543 -1.93 27.29 9.55
CA CYS A 543 -1.69 26.57 8.29
C CYS A 543 -2.96 26.47 7.43
N PHE A 544 -4.07 26.01 8.03
CA PHE A 544 -5.32 25.83 7.31
C PHE A 544 -5.95 27.17 6.88
N LEU A 545 -5.86 28.19 7.73
CA LEU A 545 -6.34 29.54 7.37
C LEU A 545 -5.51 30.17 6.25
N ALA A 546 -4.20 29.94 6.20
CA ALA A 546 -3.37 30.35 5.08
C ALA A 546 -3.86 29.70 3.77
N GLN A 547 -4.17 28.40 3.81
CA GLN A 547 -4.74 27.71 2.65
C GLN A 547 -6.11 28.26 2.25
N MET A 548 -6.97 28.56 3.23
CA MET A 548 -8.27 29.19 2.97
C MET A 548 -8.13 30.57 2.31
N ARG A 549 -7.13 31.37 2.71
CA ARG A 549 -6.83 32.66 2.08
C ARG A 549 -6.34 32.47 0.64
N ALA A 550 -5.46 31.50 0.39
CA ALA A 550 -4.99 31.20 -0.97
C ALA A 550 -6.16 30.80 -1.88
N GLN A 551 -7.04 29.90 -1.42
CA GLN A 551 -8.24 29.52 -2.18
C GLN A 551 -9.18 30.71 -2.39
N LYS A 552 -9.34 31.60 -1.40
CA LYS A 552 -10.13 32.82 -1.56
C LYS A 552 -9.61 33.70 -2.70
N VAL A 553 -8.30 33.94 -2.75
CA VAL A 553 -7.65 34.74 -3.80
C VAL A 553 -7.87 34.10 -5.17
N GLU A 554 -7.66 32.78 -5.27
CA GLU A 554 -7.85 32.02 -6.52
C GLU A 554 -9.29 32.10 -7.05
N LEU A 555 -10.31 32.09 -6.17
CA LEU A 555 -11.70 32.25 -6.58
C LEU A 555 -12.01 33.66 -7.08
N LEU A 556 -11.48 34.69 -6.40
CA LEU A 556 -11.66 36.10 -6.80
C LEU A 556 -10.96 36.40 -8.13
N GLU A 557 -9.76 35.85 -8.34
CA GLU A 557 -9.02 35.97 -9.60
C GLU A 557 -9.81 35.35 -10.75
N ARG A 558 -10.40 34.15 -10.57
CA ARG A 558 -11.28 33.56 -11.58
C ARG A 558 -12.51 34.42 -11.86
N LEU A 559 -13.15 34.98 -10.83
CA LEU A 559 -14.29 35.90 -11.01
C LEU A 559 -13.88 37.23 -11.67
N SER A 560 -12.63 37.67 -11.57
CA SER A 560 -12.16 38.88 -12.26
C SER A 560 -12.30 38.78 -13.79
N SER A 561 -12.20 37.57 -14.34
CA SER A 561 -12.40 37.32 -15.78
C SER A 561 -13.83 37.57 -16.28
N ALA A 562 -14.80 37.74 -15.37
CA ALA A 562 -16.20 38.01 -15.68
C ALA A 562 -16.48 39.47 -16.13
N ARG A 563 -15.45 40.28 -16.41
CA ARG A 563 -15.56 41.68 -16.88
C ARG A 563 -16.57 42.51 -16.06
N ASN A 564 -16.52 42.38 -14.74
CA ASN A 564 -17.43 43.04 -13.80
C ASN A 564 -18.94 42.80 -14.00
N PHE A 565 -19.33 41.80 -14.79
CA PHE A 565 -20.73 41.52 -15.13
C PHE A 565 -21.44 42.70 -15.84
N SER A 566 -20.70 43.55 -16.54
CA SER A 566 -21.23 44.64 -17.37
C SER A 566 -21.38 44.21 -18.83
N ASN A 567 -22.30 44.85 -19.57
CA ASN A 567 -22.59 44.57 -20.99
C ASN A 567 -22.87 43.09 -21.22
N MET A 568 -23.86 42.57 -20.52
CA MET A 568 -24.19 41.15 -20.55
C MET A 568 -24.97 40.79 -21.80
N ASP A 569 -25.62 41.74 -22.46
CA ASP A 569 -26.19 41.65 -23.81
C ASP A 569 -25.20 41.15 -24.88
N ASP A 570 -23.92 41.51 -24.75
CA ASP A 570 -22.84 40.99 -25.60
C ASP A 570 -22.55 39.50 -25.31
N GLU A 571 -22.61 38.65 -26.35
CA GLU A 571 -22.41 37.20 -26.24
C GLU A 571 -21.02 36.82 -25.71
N ASP A 572 -19.98 37.57 -26.10
CA ASP A 572 -18.61 37.29 -25.64
C ASP A 572 -18.47 37.58 -24.14
N SER A 573 -19.06 38.68 -23.68
CA SER A 573 -19.06 39.10 -22.28
C SER A 573 -19.93 38.18 -21.40
N TYR A 574 -21.10 37.76 -21.88
CA TYR A 574 -21.94 36.75 -21.21
C TYR A 574 -21.22 35.40 -21.11
N SER A 575 -20.60 34.94 -22.19
CA SER A 575 -19.83 33.70 -22.24
C SER A 575 -18.66 33.73 -21.24
N ALA A 576 -17.92 34.85 -21.17
CA ALA A 576 -16.84 35.03 -20.22
C ALA A 576 -17.33 34.98 -18.76
N ALA A 577 -18.40 35.69 -18.43
CA ALA A 577 -19.00 35.68 -17.09
C ALA A 577 -19.56 34.30 -16.71
N SER A 578 -20.24 33.63 -17.63
CA SER A 578 -20.76 32.27 -17.43
C SER A 578 -19.64 31.25 -17.21
N LYS A 579 -18.54 31.37 -17.96
CA LYS A 579 -17.35 30.53 -17.79
C LYS A 579 -16.68 30.79 -16.44
N ALA A 580 -16.53 32.05 -16.04
CA ALA A 580 -15.95 32.42 -14.75
C ALA A 580 -16.74 31.82 -13.57
N VAL A 581 -18.06 31.98 -13.57
CA VAL A 581 -18.96 31.41 -12.54
C VAL A 581 -18.86 29.89 -12.48
N ARG A 582 -18.91 29.22 -13.65
CA ARG A 582 -18.77 27.75 -13.71
C ARG A 582 -17.40 27.27 -13.26
N GLN A 583 -16.32 27.98 -13.58
CA GLN A 583 -14.97 27.64 -13.12
C GLN A 583 -14.83 27.74 -11.60
N VAL A 584 -15.43 28.76 -10.98
CA VAL A 584 -15.46 28.94 -9.53
C VAL A 584 -16.19 27.77 -8.86
N LEU A 585 -17.39 27.43 -9.34
CA LEU A 585 -18.17 26.29 -8.83
C LEU A 585 -17.43 24.97 -9.02
N HIS A 586 -16.79 24.78 -10.17
CA HIS A 586 -15.99 23.60 -10.45
C HIS A 586 -14.78 23.47 -9.52
N GLN A 587 -14.07 24.57 -9.25
CA GLN A 587 -12.98 24.57 -8.26
C GLN A 587 -13.49 24.18 -6.88
N LEU A 588 -14.60 24.77 -6.43
CA LEU A 588 -15.19 24.45 -5.13
C LEU A 588 -15.58 22.96 -5.04
N LYS A 589 -16.18 22.40 -6.10
CA LYS A 589 -16.49 20.97 -6.17
C LYS A 589 -15.22 20.10 -6.08
N ARG A 590 -14.16 20.45 -6.82
CA ARG A 590 -12.87 19.74 -6.77
C ARG A 590 -12.23 19.79 -5.39
N LEU A 591 -12.21 20.97 -4.78
CA LEU A 591 -11.68 21.17 -3.43
C LEU A 591 -12.49 20.40 -2.39
N GLY A 592 -13.82 20.35 -2.56
CA GLY A 592 -14.71 19.54 -1.75
C GLY A 592 -14.34 18.05 -1.77
N VAL A 593 -14.07 17.48 -2.95
CA VAL A 593 -13.60 16.09 -3.06
C VAL A 593 -12.28 15.87 -2.32
N VAL A 594 -11.34 16.82 -2.38
CA VAL A 594 -10.05 16.73 -1.69
C VAL A 594 -10.20 16.74 -0.15
N TRP A 595 -11.23 17.41 0.38
CA TRP A 595 -11.43 17.56 1.83
C TRP A 595 -12.48 16.62 2.44
N GLN A 596 -13.32 15.98 1.63
CA GLN A 596 -14.46 15.16 2.05
C GLN A 596 -14.10 14.06 3.05
N ASP A 597 -12.97 13.35 2.85
CA ASP A 597 -12.52 12.27 3.74
C ASP A 597 -11.34 12.69 4.65
N VAL A 598 -11.03 13.98 4.67
CA VAL A 598 -9.94 14.53 5.48
C VAL A 598 -10.52 15.28 6.65
N LEU A 599 -11.34 16.31 6.42
CA LEU A 599 -11.79 17.22 7.47
C LEU A 599 -13.02 16.67 8.22
N PRO A 600 -13.15 16.96 9.53
CA PRO A 600 -14.41 16.73 10.23
C PRO A 600 -15.56 17.50 9.56
N VAL A 601 -16.75 16.90 9.50
CA VAL A 601 -17.93 17.41 8.79
C VAL A 601 -18.21 18.90 9.08
N ASN A 602 -18.17 19.30 10.35
CA ASN A 602 -18.42 20.70 10.73
C ASN A 602 -17.36 21.66 10.16
N ILE A 603 -16.08 21.27 10.21
CA ILE A 603 -14.97 22.07 9.68
C ILE A 603 -15.05 22.13 8.15
N TYR A 604 -15.39 21.02 7.49
CA TYR A 604 -15.64 20.96 6.05
C TYR A 604 -16.75 21.93 5.64
N CYS A 605 -17.94 21.84 6.24
CA CYS A 605 -19.08 22.69 5.89
C CYS A 605 -18.78 24.17 6.12
N LYS A 606 -18.09 24.50 7.22
CA LYS A 606 -17.67 25.88 7.51
C LYS A 606 -16.65 26.39 6.48
N ALA A 607 -15.67 25.57 6.10
CA ALA A 607 -14.68 25.93 5.09
C ALA A 607 -15.33 26.15 3.71
N MET A 608 -16.10 25.17 3.22
CA MET A 608 -16.79 25.28 1.92
C MET A 608 -17.80 26.42 1.90
N GLY A 609 -18.53 26.64 2.99
CA GLY A 609 -19.45 27.77 3.12
C GLY A 609 -18.75 29.12 3.10
N THR A 610 -17.59 29.24 3.75
CA THR A 610 -16.79 30.49 3.73
C THR A 610 -16.30 30.82 2.31
N LEU A 611 -15.86 29.82 1.55
CA LEU A 611 -15.40 30.00 0.18
C LEU A 611 -16.56 30.32 -0.77
N LEU A 612 -17.68 29.60 -0.68
CA LEU A 612 -18.89 29.91 -1.46
C LEU A 612 -19.44 31.31 -1.12
N ASN A 613 -19.43 31.69 0.16
CA ASN A 613 -19.82 33.03 0.60
C ASN A 613 -18.94 34.11 0.00
N THR A 614 -17.64 33.86 -0.18
CA THR A 614 -16.75 34.81 -0.86
C THR A 614 -17.21 35.03 -2.30
N ALA A 615 -17.44 33.96 -3.06
CA ALA A 615 -17.89 34.06 -4.45
C ALA A 615 -19.24 34.78 -4.55
N VAL A 616 -20.20 34.42 -3.70
CA VAL A 616 -21.53 35.05 -3.65
C VAL A 616 -21.43 36.53 -3.29
N SER A 617 -20.61 36.89 -2.29
CA SER A 617 -20.42 38.29 -1.87
C SER A 617 -19.82 39.14 -2.98
N GLU A 618 -18.86 38.59 -3.73
CA GLU A 618 -18.24 39.27 -4.86
C GLU A 618 -19.25 39.49 -5.99
N ILE A 619 -20.06 38.47 -6.34
CA ILE A 619 -21.09 38.59 -7.37
C ILE A 619 -22.13 39.65 -6.98
N ILE A 620 -22.61 39.63 -5.74
CA ILE A 620 -23.53 40.67 -5.22
C ILE A 620 -22.89 42.04 -5.38
N GLY A 621 -21.67 42.21 -4.86
CA GLY A 621 -20.97 43.49 -4.89
C GLY A 621 -20.85 44.07 -6.30
N ARG A 622 -20.46 43.24 -7.27
CA ARG A 622 -20.32 43.69 -8.67
C ARG A 622 -21.65 44.03 -9.33
N ILE A 623 -22.69 43.22 -9.15
CA ILE A 623 -24.02 43.50 -9.71
C ILE A 623 -24.61 44.77 -9.09
N THR A 624 -24.48 44.95 -7.76
CA THR A 624 -25.00 46.14 -7.08
C THR A 624 -24.26 47.43 -7.42
N ALA A 625 -23.04 47.33 -7.98
CA ALA A 625 -22.24 48.46 -8.41
C ALA A 625 -22.54 48.92 -9.85
N LEU A 626 -23.36 48.19 -10.61
CA LEU A 626 -23.76 48.58 -11.96
C LEU A 626 -24.69 49.81 -11.91
N GLU A 627 -24.40 50.81 -12.73
CA GLU A 627 -25.18 52.06 -12.78
C GLU A 627 -26.46 51.93 -13.61
N ASP A 628 -26.42 51.10 -14.65
CA ASP A 628 -27.54 50.84 -15.57
C ASP A 628 -27.55 49.34 -15.93
N ILE A 629 -28.73 48.72 -15.90
CA ILE A 629 -28.95 47.31 -16.20
C ILE A 629 -30.14 47.24 -17.15
N SER A 630 -29.88 46.90 -18.40
CA SER A 630 -30.95 46.69 -19.38
C SER A 630 -31.80 45.46 -19.03
N THR A 631 -32.98 45.33 -19.64
CA THR A 631 -33.83 44.14 -19.44
C THR A 631 -33.12 42.86 -19.86
N GLU A 632 -32.35 42.91 -20.97
CA GLU A 632 -31.59 41.76 -21.48
C GLU A 632 -30.41 41.42 -20.56
N ASP A 633 -29.72 42.43 -20.00
CA ASP A 633 -28.69 42.22 -18.99
C ASP A 633 -29.27 41.58 -17.72
N GLY A 634 -30.44 42.05 -17.28
CA GLY A 634 -31.16 41.51 -16.12
C GLY A 634 -31.49 40.03 -16.26
N ASP A 635 -31.97 39.60 -17.44
CA ASP A 635 -32.28 38.20 -17.75
C ASP A 635 -31.02 37.30 -17.75
N ARG A 636 -29.93 37.81 -18.31
CA ARG A 636 -28.64 37.10 -18.35
C ARG A 636 -27.99 37.01 -16.97
N LEU A 637 -28.00 38.10 -16.19
CA LEU A 637 -27.53 38.11 -14.79
C LEU A 637 -28.35 37.16 -13.91
N TYR A 638 -29.68 37.14 -14.10
CA TYR A 638 -30.56 36.18 -13.42
C TYR A 638 -30.18 34.74 -13.73
N SER A 639 -29.92 34.43 -15.00
CA SER A 639 -29.51 33.09 -15.44
C SER A 639 -28.17 32.64 -14.82
N LEU A 640 -27.21 33.56 -14.68
CA LEU A 640 -25.96 33.30 -13.96
C LEU A 640 -26.19 33.06 -12.46
N CYS A 641 -27.00 33.92 -11.82
CA CYS A 641 -27.32 33.77 -10.41
C CYS A 641 -28.03 32.44 -10.13
N LYS A 642 -28.97 32.05 -11.00
CA LYS A 642 -29.67 30.78 -10.95
C LYS A 642 -28.71 29.59 -11.01
N THR A 643 -27.70 29.65 -11.88
CA THR A 643 -26.65 28.62 -11.95
C THR A 643 -25.93 28.45 -10.59
N VAL A 644 -25.61 29.56 -9.92
CA VAL A 644 -24.99 29.53 -8.57
C VAL A 644 -25.96 28.98 -7.51
N VAL A 645 -27.25 29.31 -7.59
CA VAL A 645 -28.27 28.79 -6.66
C VAL A 645 -28.49 27.29 -6.83
N ASP A 646 -28.48 26.79 -8.07
CA ASP A 646 -28.73 25.38 -8.39
C ASP A 646 -27.50 24.51 -8.09
N GLU A 647 -26.29 24.99 -8.40
CA GLU A 647 -25.06 24.21 -8.23
C GLU A 647 -24.33 24.46 -6.91
N GLY A 648 -24.50 25.63 -6.28
CA GLY A 648 -23.84 26.00 -5.03
C GLY A 648 -24.07 25.02 -3.87
N PRO A 649 -25.30 24.53 -3.63
CA PRO A 649 -25.56 23.52 -2.61
C PRO A 649 -24.80 22.22 -2.82
N GLN A 650 -24.53 21.83 -4.06
CA GLN A 650 -23.85 20.57 -4.39
C GLN A 650 -22.39 20.53 -3.90
N VAL A 651 -21.81 21.69 -3.58
CA VAL A 651 -20.47 21.80 -2.97
C VAL A 651 -20.43 21.20 -1.55
N PHE A 652 -21.57 21.14 -0.87
CA PHE A 652 -21.69 20.56 0.48
C PHE A 652 -21.86 19.05 0.41
N ALA A 653 -20.77 18.34 0.15
CA ALA A 653 -20.70 16.89 0.14
C ALA A 653 -19.65 16.36 1.14
N PRO A 654 -19.83 16.52 2.46
CA PRO A 654 -18.85 16.09 3.46
C PRO A 654 -18.74 14.55 3.62
N LEU A 655 -19.69 13.77 3.09
CA LEU A 655 -19.70 12.31 3.20
C LEU A 655 -19.61 11.67 1.82
N SER A 656 -18.89 10.55 1.68
CA SER A 656 -18.76 9.82 0.41
C SER A 656 -20.08 9.25 -0.11
N GLU A 657 -21.04 9.00 0.78
CA GLU A 657 -22.39 8.57 0.40
C GLU A 657 -23.29 9.77 0.06
N GLU A 658 -23.59 9.95 -1.23
CA GLU A 658 -24.39 11.09 -1.73
C GLU A 658 -25.75 11.24 -1.03
N ASN A 659 -26.42 10.13 -0.72
CA ASN A 659 -27.75 10.14 -0.08
C ASN A 659 -27.75 10.79 1.30
N LYS A 660 -26.62 10.77 2.02
CA LYS A 660 -26.48 11.35 3.36
C LYS A 660 -26.14 12.84 3.33
N ASN A 661 -25.80 13.41 2.16
CA ASN A 661 -25.39 14.80 2.04
C ASN A 661 -26.57 15.79 1.95
N LYS A 662 -27.79 15.33 1.64
CA LYS A 662 -28.96 16.20 1.44
C LYS A 662 -29.17 17.22 2.56
N LYS A 663 -29.02 16.80 3.82
CA LYS A 663 -29.14 17.68 4.99
C LYS A 663 -28.20 18.88 4.90
N TYR A 664 -26.94 18.68 4.51
CA TYR A 664 -25.95 19.77 4.44
C TYR A 664 -26.18 20.68 3.25
N GLN A 665 -26.76 20.15 2.16
CA GLN A 665 -27.15 20.93 0.98
C GLN A 665 -28.38 21.82 1.25
N GLU A 666 -29.24 21.43 2.20
CA GLU A 666 -30.37 22.25 2.65
C GLU A 666 -29.93 23.32 3.67
N GLU A 667 -28.89 23.03 4.47
CA GLU A 667 -28.32 23.93 5.48
C GLU A 667 -27.34 24.99 4.93
N VAL A 668 -27.26 25.18 3.61
CA VAL A 668 -26.41 26.22 2.99
C VAL A 668 -26.56 27.61 3.63
N PRO A 669 -27.78 28.11 3.95
CA PRO A 669 -27.93 29.43 4.59
C PRO A 669 -27.26 29.55 5.97
N VAL A 670 -26.98 28.43 6.65
CA VAL A 670 -26.29 28.41 7.95
C VAL A 670 -24.80 28.72 7.79
N TYR A 671 -24.19 28.21 6.71
CA TYR A 671 -22.75 28.34 6.45
C TYR A 671 -22.41 29.52 5.52
N VAL A 672 -23.38 30.00 4.73
CA VAL A 672 -23.21 31.06 3.73
C VAL A 672 -24.06 32.27 4.13
N SER A 673 -23.46 33.24 4.83
CA SER A 673 -24.17 34.38 5.40
C SER A 673 -24.85 35.28 4.36
N LYS A 674 -24.28 35.43 3.16
CA LYS A 674 -24.86 36.22 2.06
C LYS A 674 -25.82 35.43 1.15
N TRP A 675 -26.19 34.20 1.51
CA TRP A 675 -27.05 33.36 0.67
C TRP A 675 -28.48 33.91 0.50
N MET A 676 -29.10 34.36 1.59
CA MET A 676 -30.44 34.96 1.52
C MET A 676 -30.41 36.30 0.76
N PRO A 677 -29.48 37.23 1.05
CA PRO A 677 -29.29 38.41 0.20
C PRO A 677 -29.10 38.11 -1.28
N PHE A 678 -28.35 37.06 -1.62
CA PHE A 678 -28.16 36.63 -3.00
C PHE A 678 -29.46 36.20 -3.68
N LYS A 679 -30.29 35.41 -2.99
CA LYS A 679 -31.62 35.02 -3.50
C LYS A 679 -32.53 36.22 -3.68
N GLU A 680 -32.49 37.19 -2.76
CA GLU A 680 -33.25 38.43 -2.89
C GLU A 680 -32.79 39.29 -4.07
N LEU A 681 -31.48 39.39 -4.32
CA LEU A 681 -30.93 40.05 -5.51
C LEU A 681 -31.40 39.38 -6.80
N MET A 682 -31.33 38.05 -6.86
CA MET A 682 -31.79 37.28 -8.02
C MET A 682 -33.28 37.53 -8.30
N MET A 683 -34.11 37.58 -7.26
CA MET A 683 -35.53 37.94 -7.42
C MET A 683 -35.70 39.37 -7.93
N MET A 684 -34.92 40.33 -7.43
CA MET A 684 -35.00 41.73 -7.86
C MET A 684 -34.69 41.93 -9.35
N LEU A 685 -33.75 41.18 -9.92
CA LEU A 685 -33.38 41.26 -11.34
C LEU A 685 -34.55 40.94 -12.29
N GLN A 686 -35.60 40.26 -11.79
CA GLN A 686 -36.77 39.84 -12.56
C GLN A 686 -38.09 40.44 -12.06
N ALA A 687 -38.07 41.13 -10.91
CA ALA A 687 -39.27 41.61 -10.24
C ALA A 687 -39.80 42.90 -10.86
N SER A 688 -41.11 43.10 -10.81
CA SER A 688 -41.71 44.40 -11.16
C SER A 688 -41.49 45.46 -10.07
N LEU A 689 -41.57 46.74 -10.44
CA LEU A 689 -41.41 47.86 -9.49
C LEU A 689 -42.41 47.81 -8.33
N GLN A 690 -43.60 47.22 -8.54
CA GLN A 690 -44.61 46.99 -7.52
C GLN A 690 -44.18 45.87 -6.56
N GLU A 691 -43.75 44.73 -7.10
CA GLU A 691 -43.25 43.60 -6.30
C GLU A 691 -42.06 43.99 -5.42
N ILE A 692 -41.13 44.81 -5.94
CA ILE A 692 -40.00 45.32 -5.15
C ILE A 692 -40.50 46.18 -3.98
N GLY A 693 -41.50 47.04 -4.21
CA GLY A 693 -42.14 47.84 -3.16
C GLY A 693 -42.84 46.96 -2.10
N ASP A 694 -43.56 45.93 -2.54
CA ASP A 694 -44.27 45.01 -1.65
C ASP A 694 -43.30 44.15 -0.82
N ARG A 695 -42.18 43.71 -1.40
CA ARG A 695 -41.14 42.96 -0.68
C ARG A 695 -40.25 43.83 0.20
N TRP A 696 -40.22 45.15 -0.01
CA TRP A 696 -39.65 46.10 0.94
C TRP A 696 -40.52 46.26 2.19
N ALA A 697 -41.85 46.28 2.02
CA ALA A 697 -42.85 46.36 3.09
C ALA A 697 -42.51 47.39 4.19
N ASP A 698 -42.30 48.65 3.79
CA ASP A 698 -41.95 49.77 4.68
C ASP A 698 -40.76 49.49 5.62
N GLY A 699 -39.74 48.77 5.13
CA GLY A 699 -38.51 48.46 5.87
C GLY A 699 -38.62 47.22 6.76
N LYS A 700 -39.72 46.46 6.68
CA LYS A 700 -39.93 45.22 7.46
C LYS A 700 -39.97 43.96 6.61
N GLY A 701 -39.86 44.10 5.28
CA GLY A 701 -39.89 42.98 4.36
C GLY A 701 -38.56 42.23 4.24
N PRO A 702 -38.56 41.08 3.55
CA PRO A 702 -37.36 40.27 3.33
C PRO A 702 -36.24 41.06 2.65
N LEU A 703 -36.60 42.00 1.76
CA LEU A 703 -35.63 42.81 1.05
C LEU A 703 -34.91 43.81 1.97
N ALA A 704 -35.62 44.40 2.93
CA ALA A 704 -35.06 45.33 3.91
C ALA A 704 -34.16 44.64 4.95
N THR A 705 -34.32 43.32 5.12
CA THR A 705 -33.42 42.51 5.97
C THR A 705 -32.12 42.16 5.23
N ALA A 706 -32.18 42.07 3.90
CA ALA A 706 -31.06 41.67 3.04
C ALA A 706 -30.15 42.82 2.60
N PHE A 707 -30.73 43.99 2.32
CA PHE A 707 -30.03 45.15 1.75
C PHE A 707 -30.41 46.45 2.47
N SER A 708 -29.49 47.40 2.47
CA SER A 708 -29.75 48.76 2.95
C SER A 708 -30.68 49.54 2.01
N SER A 709 -31.39 50.54 2.55
CA SER A 709 -32.22 51.46 1.76
C SER A 709 -31.44 52.12 0.61
N SER A 710 -30.17 52.45 0.82
CA SER A 710 -29.28 53.00 -0.22
C SER A 710 -29.01 52.01 -1.35
N GLU A 711 -28.70 50.76 -1.04
CA GLU A 711 -28.42 49.71 -2.03
C GLU A 711 -29.66 49.38 -2.85
N VAL A 712 -30.83 49.23 -2.20
CA VAL A 712 -32.09 48.96 -2.89
C VAL A 712 -32.47 50.13 -3.80
N LYS A 713 -32.29 51.38 -3.34
CA LYS A 713 -32.49 52.55 -4.20
C LYS A 713 -31.56 52.52 -5.40
N ALA A 714 -30.27 52.26 -5.21
CA ALA A 714 -29.29 52.19 -6.29
C ALA A 714 -29.67 51.12 -7.33
N LEU A 715 -30.04 49.91 -6.90
CA LEU A 715 -30.52 48.84 -7.78
C LEU A 715 -31.80 49.23 -8.54
N ILE A 716 -32.78 49.87 -7.90
CA ILE A 716 -33.98 50.37 -8.60
C ILE A 716 -33.60 51.44 -9.63
N ARG A 717 -32.57 52.25 -9.35
CA ARG A 717 -32.09 53.25 -10.31
C ARG A 717 -31.46 52.61 -11.53
N ALA A 718 -30.76 51.49 -11.34
CA ALA A 718 -30.10 50.74 -12.40
C ALA A 718 -31.08 49.90 -13.24
N LEU A 719 -32.11 49.29 -12.62
CA LEU A 719 -33.03 48.38 -13.33
C LEU A 719 -34.19 49.07 -14.06
N PHE A 720 -34.57 50.28 -13.67
CA PHE A 720 -35.78 50.94 -14.19
C PHE A 720 -35.50 52.34 -14.69
N GLN A 721 -36.07 52.71 -15.84
CA GLN A 721 -36.01 54.08 -16.36
C GLN A 721 -36.67 55.10 -15.42
N ASN A 722 -36.24 56.36 -15.52
CA ASN A 722 -36.75 57.45 -14.69
C ASN A 722 -38.22 57.76 -15.04
N THR A 723 -39.15 57.33 -14.17
CA THR A 723 -40.60 57.50 -14.32
C THR A 723 -41.22 57.97 -13.01
N GLU A 724 -42.41 58.57 -13.06
CA GLU A 724 -43.15 58.97 -11.86
C GLU A 724 -43.42 57.79 -10.92
N ARG A 725 -43.67 56.60 -11.47
CA ARG A 725 -43.83 55.35 -10.70
C ARG A 725 -42.54 54.97 -9.96
N ARG A 726 -41.38 55.05 -10.63
CA ARG A 726 -40.06 54.85 -10.00
C ARG A 726 -39.82 55.85 -8.87
N ALA A 727 -40.11 57.13 -9.08
CA ALA A 727 -39.96 58.17 -8.06
C ALA A 727 -40.86 57.89 -6.84
N ALA A 728 -42.11 57.47 -7.06
CA ALA A 728 -43.04 57.11 -6.00
C ALA A 728 -42.56 55.91 -5.17
N THR A 729 -42.05 54.85 -5.80
CA THR A 729 -41.49 53.67 -5.07
C THR A 729 -40.21 54.03 -4.32
N LEU A 730 -39.31 54.82 -4.92
CA LEU A 730 -38.08 55.29 -4.26
C LEU A 730 -38.39 56.15 -3.01
N ALA A 731 -39.49 56.92 -3.02
CA ALA A 731 -39.92 57.71 -1.87
C ALA A 731 -40.47 56.87 -0.70
N LYS A 732 -41.01 55.67 -0.99
CA LYS A 732 -41.49 54.71 0.01
C LYS A 732 -40.36 53.94 0.69
N ILE A 733 -39.23 53.79 0.02
CA ILE A 733 -38.04 53.13 0.56
C ILE A 733 -37.28 54.18 1.39
N LYS A 734 -37.27 54.06 2.72
CA LYS A 734 -36.60 55.00 3.62
C LYS A 734 -35.38 54.37 4.27
#